data_AF-A0A142Y889-F1
#
_entry.id   AF-A0A142Y889-F1
#
_cell.length_a   1.000
_cell.length_b   1.000
_cell.length_c   1.000
_cell.angle_alpha   90.00
_cell.angle_beta   90.00
_cell.angle_gamma   90.00
#
_symmetry.space_group_name_H-M   'P 1'
#
loop_
_entity.id
_entity.type
_entity.pdbx_description
1 polymer ?
#
loop_
_entity_poly.entity_id
_entity_poly.type
_entity_poly.pdbx_seq_one_letter_code
_entity_poly.pdbx_strand_id
1 'polypeptide(L)'
;MEIRRSIVHKYILLSQSEVGGRALQAWARLLALPDYEDTVADPIVFDERSHRLLPEISVYDYFIHQIESRIENHHGRCVTVLVDSVRPNDLSLVSDAATWETLIAMLVVTFPEFRWTFAYDGLPEVQDKSCLDRANFTEGDKTVECIFCWHNRYSIFHVWSDPLFDATGLRDWIRLKTNLDLERMSSEAGNLNAPFQLPRRRELSAVIEDELDYAMMHAYTTYRFGFRTDVVSSWIQMEERFHIDPTGNAQTNSGNTRLKLPIKKRHKYRVILEDMRLQFADKSAKKHLSRLEERGIHCNRLADENDDSDFRFMISTGQESRSDDIWTTNKGFLKNKSNGVGGLLSKPVGGPFELWRTAKLDKLLPDGVANGFDSPPAEIMEDLYDGHGAPGKLALVARKLIDRARHKLSNGLSVSDNILSAVLANDACELLGGKTPALSLEAIKIKHAAEVRAECGFVGAGFHFDLEDRLREINKFVHATCRWYHPSVRSYAELDARATICNELVKIYSDAGQSEEQDACLAHFRWNNRRLELLQSMAQWSLIGIALNSVLFYAEVLLVSLNRILFAFGLWIIVFCGITLVVNSLYATEQLGLREFPVLLATQLNWMIGGSANGISSLGKSSSDQELMLALVSIGANVVGVFHFGILISYFYSLISRK
;
A
#
# COMPACT_ATOMS: atom_id res chain seq x y z
N MET A 1 33.21 -3.64 21.03
CA MET A 1 32.04 -3.84 21.91
C MET A 1 31.50 -2.49 22.39
N GLU A 2 31.59 -1.47 21.54
CA GLU A 2 31.12 -0.09 21.75
C GLU A 2 30.35 0.28 20.48
N ILE A 3 29.32 1.12 20.63
CA ILE A 3 28.26 1.43 19.66
C ILE A 3 27.11 0.40 19.63
N ARG A 4 26.58 0.02 20.79
CA ARG A 4 25.11 0.04 20.94
C ARG A 4 24.79 1.46 21.41
N ARG A 5 24.50 2.39 20.50
CA ARG A 5 23.67 3.54 20.91
C ARG A 5 22.41 2.91 21.45
N SER A 6 22.20 2.97 22.76
CA SER A 6 20.98 2.46 23.39
C SER A 6 19.82 3.13 22.66
N ILE A 7 18.97 2.32 22.04
CA ILE A 7 17.69 2.80 21.58
C ILE A 7 16.97 3.28 22.84
N VAL A 8 16.87 4.59 23.02
CA VAL A 8 16.20 5.19 24.18
C VAL A 8 14.71 4.93 24.00
N HIS A 9 14.18 4.06 24.84
CA HIS A 9 12.75 3.77 24.85
C HIS A 9 12.04 4.88 25.62
N LYS A 10 10.98 5.42 25.03
CA LYS A 10 10.18 6.48 25.64
C LYS A 10 8.89 5.92 26.18
N TYR A 11 8.49 6.38 27.37
CA TYR A 11 7.28 5.94 28.03
C TYR A 11 6.29 7.09 28.19
N ILE A 12 5.07 6.88 27.73
CA ILE A 12 3.94 7.79 27.92
C ILE A 12 2.97 7.13 28.89
N LEU A 13 2.57 7.84 29.94
CA LEU A 13 1.63 7.33 30.94
C LEU A 13 0.27 7.98 30.70
N LEU A 14 -0.77 7.17 30.48
CA LEU A 14 -2.16 7.59 30.35
C LEU A 14 -2.98 6.99 31.50
N SER A 15 -3.79 7.80 32.18
CA SER A 15 -4.62 7.29 33.27
C SER A 15 -5.96 8.00 33.39
N GLN A 16 -6.97 7.28 33.88
CA GLN A 16 -8.31 7.78 34.22
C GLN A 16 -8.33 8.63 35.50
N SER A 17 -7.25 8.62 36.30
CA SER A 17 -7.21 9.35 37.57
C SER A 17 -5.79 9.72 37.96
N GLU A 18 -5.63 10.74 38.82
CA GLU A 18 -4.30 11.08 39.34
C GLU A 18 -3.66 9.91 40.11
N VAL A 19 -4.47 9.13 40.82
CA VAL A 19 -4.00 7.97 41.60
C VAL A 19 -3.46 6.90 40.66
N GLY A 20 -4.18 6.57 39.58
CA GLY A 20 -3.72 5.64 38.55
C GLY A 20 -2.45 6.15 37.86
N GLY A 21 -2.38 7.45 37.55
CA GLY A 21 -1.20 8.07 36.97
C GLY A 21 0.03 7.95 37.87
N ARG A 22 -0.11 8.24 39.17
CA ARG A 22 0.96 8.06 40.16
C ARG A 22 1.34 6.59 40.34
N ALA A 23 0.39 5.68 40.28
CA ALA A 23 0.64 4.24 40.35
C ALA A 23 1.45 3.76 39.13
N LEU A 24 1.09 4.18 37.92
CA LEU A 24 1.87 3.91 36.71
C LEU A 24 3.27 4.52 36.78
N GLN A 25 3.38 5.74 37.30
CA GLN A 25 4.65 6.42 37.48
C GLN A 25 5.56 5.66 38.46
N ALA A 26 5.02 5.25 39.61
CA ALA A 26 5.73 4.44 40.60
C ALA A 26 6.12 3.07 40.02
N TRP A 27 5.24 2.45 39.26
CA TRP A 27 5.53 1.19 38.57
C TRP A 27 6.67 1.36 37.55
N ALA A 28 6.63 2.39 36.71
CA ALA A 28 7.70 2.70 35.76
C ALA A 28 9.05 2.94 36.47
N ARG A 29 9.05 3.57 37.67
CA ARG A 29 10.27 3.72 38.51
C ARG A 29 10.80 2.38 38.97
N LEU A 30 9.92 1.50 39.45
CA LEU A 30 10.29 0.18 39.97
C LEU A 30 10.86 -0.73 38.89
N LEU A 31 10.45 -0.55 37.64
CA LEU A 31 11.01 -1.27 36.51
C LEU A 31 12.47 -0.91 36.18
N ALA A 32 13.05 0.07 36.89
CA ALA A 32 14.43 0.53 36.71
C ALA A 32 14.76 0.80 35.24
N LEU A 33 13.80 1.36 34.52
CA LEU A 33 13.99 1.78 33.13
C LEU A 33 15.17 2.76 33.13
N PRO A 34 16.29 2.44 32.46
CA PRO A 34 17.48 3.29 32.48
C PRO A 34 17.10 4.69 31.99
N ASP A 35 17.65 5.72 32.63
CA ASP A 35 17.37 7.14 32.34
C ASP A 35 15.91 7.56 32.61
N TYR A 36 15.34 7.09 33.72
CA TYR A 36 13.96 7.34 34.14
C TYR A 36 13.54 8.83 34.07
N GLU A 37 14.40 9.75 34.50
CA GLU A 37 14.07 11.19 34.56
C GLU A 37 13.92 11.81 33.16
N ASP A 38 14.63 11.30 32.15
CA ASP A 38 14.56 11.80 30.77
C ASP A 38 13.53 11.05 29.91
N THR A 39 13.12 9.84 30.32
CA THR A 39 12.33 8.91 29.49
C THR A 39 10.86 8.80 29.88
N VAL A 40 10.50 9.13 31.12
CA VAL A 40 9.13 8.99 31.64
C VAL A 40 8.53 10.37 31.93
N ALA A 41 7.67 10.84 31.03
CA ALA A 41 6.95 12.10 31.21
C ALA A 41 5.85 11.98 32.28
N ASP A 42 5.46 13.11 32.88
CA ASP A 42 4.35 13.19 33.84
C ASP A 42 3.06 12.58 33.27
N PRO A 43 2.26 11.83 34.03
CA PRO A 43 1.05 11.21 33.49
C PRO A 43 0.10 12.20 32.81
N ILE A 44 -0.43 11.82 31.64
CA ILE A 44 -1.56 12.51 31.02
C ILE A 44 -2.82 11.92 31.66
N VAL A 45 -3.46 12.72 32.52
CA VAL A 45 -4.62 12.28 33.29
C VAL A 45 -5.92 12.71 32.60
N PHE A 46 -6.80 11.75 32.36
CA PHE A 46 -8.18 11.97 31.96
C PHE A 46 -9.02 12.21 33.22
N ASP A 47 -9.26 13.47 33.56
CA ASP A 47 -10.19 13.81 34.64
C ASP A 47 -11.63 13.79 34.13
N GLU A 48 -12.36 12.70 34.37
CA GLU A 48 -13.75 12.54 33.93
C GLU A 48 -14.65 13.72 34.35
N ARG A 49 -14.39 14.35 35.50
CA ARG A 49 -15.21 15.48 35.99
C ARG A 49 -15.01 16.73 35.13
N SER A 50 -13.76 17.02 34.77
CA SER A 50 -13.41 18.14 33.91
C SER A 50 -13.81 17.89 32.45
N HIS A 51 -13.74 16.63 31.99
CA HIS A 51 -13.96 16.28 30.60
C HIS A 51 -15.43 15.97 30.26
N ARG A 52 -16.29 15.66 31.23
CA ARG A 52 -17.74 15.52 31.00
C ARG A 52 -18.41 16.77 30.41
N LEU A 53 -17.82 17.94 30.62
CA LEU A 53 -18.32 19.22 30.10
C LEU A 53 -17.73 19.58 28.73
N LEU A 54 -16.69 18.88 28.27
CA LEU A 54 -16.03 19.14 27.01
C LEU A 54 -16.58 18.24 25.91
N PRO A 55 -16.68 18.72 24.67
CA PRO A 55 -16.94 17.85 23.53
C PRO A 55 -15.86 16.77 23.44
N GLU A 56 -16.25 15.52 23.19
CA GLU A 56 -15.33 14.37 23.09
C GLU A 56 -14.18 14.61 22.11
N ILE A 57 -14.47 15.30 21.00
CA ILE A 57 -13.49 15.72 19.99
C ILE A 57 -12.36 16.54 20.62
N SER A 58 -12.70 17.50 21.50
CA SER A 58 -11.72 18.34 22.18
C SER A 58 -10.84 17.56 23.14
N VAL A 59 -11.40 16.53 23.79
CA VAL A 59 -10.63 15.65 24.67
C VAL A 59 -9.65 14.80 23.87
N TYR A 60 -10.11 14.21 22.78
CA TYR A 60 -9.26 13.45 21.87
C TYR A 60 -8.12 14.30 21.28
N ASP A 61 -8.43 15.51 20.80
CA ASP A 61 -7.43 16.45 20.26
C ASP A 61 -6.41 16.86 21.33
N TYR A 62 -6.85 17.09 22.57
CA TYR A 62 -5.95 17.38 23.70
C TYR A 62 -4.97 16.23 23.93
N PHE A 63 -5.45 14.98 23.98
CA PHE A 63 -4.58 13.82 24.19
C PHE A 63 -3.60 13.61 23.04
N ILE A 64 -4.03 13.79 21.78
CA ILE A 64 -3.12 13.74 20.64
C ILE A 64 -2.03 14.80 20.77
N HIS A 65 -2.39 16.04 21.05
CA HIS A 65 -1.41 17.12 21.17
C HIS A 65 -0.41 16.86 22.32
N GLN A 66 -0.89 16.36 23.46
CA GLN A 66 -0.03 15.99 24.59
C GLN A 66 0.90 14.82 24.25
N ILE A 67 0.42 13.83 23.49
CA ILE A 67 1.26 12.71 23.04
C ILE A 67 2.29 13.20 22.02
N GLU A 68 1.89 13.98 21.02
CA GLU A 68 2.74 14.48 19.93
C GLU A 68 3.84 15.42 20.44
N SER A 69 3.50 16.37 21.32
CA SER A 69 4.48 17.27 21.95
C SER A 69 5.54 16.53 22.76
N ARG A 70 5.20 15.37 23.33
CA ARG A 70 6.14 14.54 24.07
C ARG A 70 7.02 13.69 23.18
N ILE A 71 6.68 13.44 21.93
CA ILE A 71 7.46 12.58 21.01
C ILE A 71 8.25 13.36 19.96
N GLU A 72 8.18 14.70 19.95
CA GLU A 72 8.65 15.58 18.86
C GLU A 72 10.10 15.32 18.39
N ASN A 73 10.96 14.72 19.24
CA ASN A 73 12.35 14.38 18.93
C ASN A 73 12.63 12.87 18.78
N HIS A 74 11.61 12.01 18.79
CA HIS A 74 11.79 10.55 18.76
C HIS A 74 11.15 9.93 17.53
N HIS A 75 11.87 8.97 16.94
CA HIS A 75 11.26 8.05 15.98
C HIS A 75 10.23 7.20 16.74
N GLY A 76 8.95 7.31 16.38
CA GLY A 76 7.81 6.75 17.14
C GLY A 76 7.88 5.24 17.43
N ARG A 77 8.75 4.48 16.74
CA ARG A 77 8.93 3.03 16.88
C ARG A 77 9.53 2.58 18.22
N CYS A 78 9.91 3.50 19.09
CA CYS A 78 10.46 3.18 20.43
C CYS A 78 9.63 3.78 21.55
N VAL A 79 8.35 4.06 21.28
CA VAL A 79 7.41 4.61 22.25
C VAL A 79 6.51 3.51 22.80
N THR A 80 6.46 3.40 24.13
CA THR A 80 5.51 2.57 24.86
C THR A 80 4.52 3.44 25.61
N VAL A 81 3.23 3.19 25.39
CA VAL A 81 2.15 3.86 26.11
C VAL A 81 1.63 2.92 27.20
N LEU A 82 1.78 3.35 28.45
CA LEU A 82 1.28 2.66 29.64
C LEU A 82 -0.07 3.26 30.02
N VAL A 83 -1.09 2.42 29.99
CA VAL A 83 -2.47 2.78 30.30
C VAL A 83 -2.86 2.08 31.60
N ASP A 84 -3.49 2.77 32.54
CA ASP A 84 -3.81 2.22 33.86
C ASP A 84 -4.79 1.04 33.78
N SER A 85 -5.98 1.27 33.25
CA SER A 85 -6.99 0.24 33.08
C SER A 85 -7.88 0.51 31.89
N VAL A 86 -8.33 -0.57 31.26
CA VAL A 86 -9.32 -0.56 30.18
C VAL A 86 -10.22 -1.76 30.36
N ARG A 87 -11.47 -1.64 29.92
CA ARG A 87 -12.36 -2.79 29.74
C ARG A 87 -12.22 -3.29 28.31
N PRO A 88 -11.56 -4.45 28.06
CA PRO A 88 -11.30 -4.95 26.72
C PRO A 88 -12.53 -5.05 25.82
N ASN A 89 -13.67 -5.39 26.41
CA ASN A 89 -14.93 -5.57 25.69
C ASN A 89 -15.57 -4.26 25.22
N ASP A 90 -15.18 -3.13 25.81
CA ASP A 90 -15.75 -1.80 25.55
C ASP A 90 -14.84 -0.95 24.66
N LEU A 91 -13.72 -1.50 24.16
CA LEU A 91 -12.77 -0.81 23.27
C LEU A 91 -13.31 -0.68 21.84
N SER A 92 -14.20 0.28 21.64
CA SER A 92 -14.84 0.57 20.36
C SER A 92 -14.65 2.03 19.96
N LEU A 93 -14.44 2.27 18.66
CA LEU A 93 -14.27 3.61 18.10
C LEU A 93 -15.57 4.40 18.02
N VAL A 94 -16.72 3.75 18.10
CA VAL A 94 -18.02 4.37 17.80
C VAL A 94 -19.02 4.34 18.94
N SER A 95 -18.64 3.84 20.13
CA SER A 95 -19.55 3.79 21.29
C SER A 95 -20.21 5.15 21.57
N ASP A 96 -21.49 5.16 21.93
CA ASP A 96 -22.30 6.38 22.09
C ASP A 96 -21.83 7.29 23.24
N ALA A 97 -21.14 6.74 24.24
CA ALA A 97 -20.64 7.49 25.38
C ALA A 97 -19.18 7.91 25.16
N ALA A 98 -18.84 9.15 25.54
CA ALA A 98 -17.46 9.64 25.62
C ALA A 98 -16.72 8.97 26.79
N THR A 99 -16.45 7.67 26.65
CA THR A 99 -15.81 6.84 27.65
C THR A 99 -14.31 6.84 27.49
N TRP A 100 -13.62 6.49 28.56
CA TRP A 100 -12.18 6.23 28.52
C TRP A 100 -11.84 5.14 27.49
N GLU A 101 -12.62 4.08 27.40
CA GLU A 101 -12.37 2.98 26.46
C GLU A 101 -12.47 3.42 25.01
N THR A 102 -13.44 4.28 24.67
CA THR A 102 -13.54 4.87 23.33
C THR A 102 -12.35 5.75 23.02
N LEU A 103 -11.95 6.62 23.95
CA LEU A 103 -10.76 7.46 23.79
C LEU A 103 -9.50 6.61 23.56
N ILE A 104 -9.28 5.56 24.37
CA ILE A 104 -8.13 4.67 24.21
C ILE A 104 -8.19 3.91 22.89
N ALA A 105 -9.36 3.40 22.48
CA ALA A 105 -9.51 2.76 21.18
C ALA A 105 -9.13 3.70 20.03
N MET A 106 -9.59 4.95 20.08
CA MET A 106 -9.24 5.98 19.09
C MET A 106 -7.74 6.26 19.08
N LEU A 107 -7.09 6.40 20.24
CA LEU A 107 -5.65 6.64 20.33
C LEU A 107 -4.82 5.45 19.83
N VAL A 108 -5.20 4.21 20.17
CA VAL A 108 -4.51 2.99 19.70
C VAL A 108 -4.53 2.90 18.17
N VAL A 109 -5.67 3.20 17.55
CA VAL A 109 -5.80 3.21 16.09
C VAL A 109 -5.05 4.40 15.48
N THR A 110 -5.00 5.54 16.17
CA THR A 110 -4.28 6.73 15.69
C THR A 110 -2.76 6.51 15.68
N PHE A 111 -2.19 5.85 16.70
CA PHE A 111 -0.74 5.61 16.80
C PHE A 111 -0.41 4.11 16.62
N PRO A 112 -0.49 3.58 15.39
CA PRO A 112 -0.21 2.17 15.13
C PRO A 112 1.25 1.79 15.38
N GLU A 113 2.17 2.74 15.33
CA GLU A 113 3.60 2.53 15.59
C GLU A 113 3.97 2.48 17.08
N PHE A 114 3.01 2.71 17.99
CA PHE A 114 3.25 2.67 19.42
C PHE A 114 2.95 1.30 20.01
N ARG A 115 3.76 0.93 21.01
CA ARG A 115 3.49 -0.23 21.83
C ARG A 115 2.52 0.15 22.93
N TRP A 116 1.37 -0.51 22.99
CA TRP A 116 0.35 -0.26 24.01
C TRP A 116 0.39 -1.31 25.11
N THR A 117 0.39 -0.88 26.37
CA THR A 117 0.42 -1.75 27.54
C THR A 117 -0.58 -1.29 28.59
N PHE A 118 -1.37 -2.21 29.12
CA PHE A 118 -2.42 -1.98 30.11
C PHE A 118 -2.02 -2.56 31.47
N ALA A 119 -2.19 -1.80 32.55
CA ALA A 119 -1.81 -2.24 33.90
C ALA A 119 -2.87 -3.11 34.60
N TYR A 120 -4.09 -3.21 34.04
CA TYR A 120 -5.21 -3.93 34.63
C TYR A 120 -4.99 -5.45 34.75
N ASP A 121 -5.25 -5.97 35.95
CA ASP A 121 -5.11 -7.37 36.38
C ASP A 121 -6.43 -8.16 36.36
N GLY A 122 -7.57 -7.54 36.08
CA GLY A 122 -8.87 -8.21 36.24
C GLY A 122 -9.28 -9.09 35.05
N LEU A 123 -8.33 -9.61 34.28
CA LEU A 123 -8.60 -10.84 33.55
C LEU A 123 -8.82 -11.93 34.62
N PRO A 124 -9.90 -12.73 34.56
CA PRO A 124 -10.06 -13.87 35.46
C PRO A 124 -8.75 -14.65 35.44
N GLU A 125 -8.25 -14.99 36.63
CA GLU A 125 -6.99 -15.71 36.82
C GLU A 125 -6.93 -16.85 35.81
N VAL A 126 -6.15 -16.67 34.74
CA VAL A 126 -6.16 -17.57 33.59
C VAL A 126 -5.53 -18.88 34.07
N GLN A 127 -6.37 -19.77 34.60
CA GLN A 127 -5.94 -21.09 35.09
C GLN A 127 -5.40 -21.94 33.94
N ASP A 128 -5.71 -21.58 32.68
CA ASP A 128 -5.24 -22.26 31.49
C ASP A 128 -4.22 -21.41 30.70
N LYS A 129 -2.92 -21.66 30.91
CA LYS A 129 -1.76 -21.00 30.25
C LYS A 129 -1.71 -21.19 28.71
N SER A 130 -2.80 -21.64 28.10
CA SER A 130 -2.94 -21.91 26.68
C SER A 130 -3.25 -20.65 25.83
N CYS A 131 -3.51 -19.49 26.44
CA CYS A 131 -3.88 -18.23 25.80
C CYS A 131 -2.77 -17.49 25.02
N LEU A 132 -1.51 -17.94 25.02
CA LEU A 132 -0.42 -17.22 24.32
C LEU A 132 -0.36 -17.44 22.79
N ASP A 133 -1.42 -17.97 22.17
CA ASP A 133 -1.44 -18.26 20.72
C ASP A 133 -1.94 -17.07 19.89
N ARG A 134 -1.06 -16.47 19.06
CA ARG A 134 -1.33 -15.25 18.30
C ARG A 134 -2.33 -15.38 17.12
N ALA A 135 -2.62 -16.60 16.67
CA ALA A 135 -3.21 -16.82 15.35
C ALA A 135 -4.62 -17.43 15.33
N ASN A 136 -5.17 -17.89 16.46
CA ASN A 136 -6.52 -18.48 16.49
C ASN A 136 -7.45 -17.60 17.32
N PHE A 137 -7.81 -16.45 16.77
CA PHE A 137 -8.91 -15.65 17.31
C PHE A 137 -10.23 -16.17 16.76
N THR A 138 -10.73 -17.25 17.34
CA THR A 138 -12.13 -17.64 17.13
C THR A 138 -13.02 -16.71 17.93
N GLU A 139 -14.13 -16.22 17.36
CA GLU A 139 -15.09 -15.35 18.05
C GLU A 139 -15.51 -15.97 19.39
N GLY A 140 -15.15 -15.32 20.51
CA GLY A 140 -15.43 -15.77 21.87
C GLY A 140 -14.43 -15.25 22.92
N ASP A 141 -14.73 -15.47 24.21
CA ASP A 141 -13.99 -14.92 25.37
C ASP A 141 -12.50 -15.28 25.41
N LYS A 142 -12.11 -16.44 24.89
CA LYS A 142 -10.69 -16.88 24.85
C LYS A 142 -9.81 -15.95 24.02
N THR A 143 -10.37 -15.27 23.02
CA THR A 143 -9.65 -14.32 22.17
C THR A 143 -9.23 -13.06 22.95
N VAL A 144 -10.07 -12.62 23.90
CA VAL A 144 -9.80 -11.47 24.77
C VAL A 144 -8.57 -11.74 25.62
N GLU A 145 -8.55 -12.90 26.29
CA GLU A 145 -7.45 -13.29 27.18
C GLU A 145 -6.13 -13.36 26.40
N CYS A 146 -6.14 -13.95 25.20
CA CYS A 146 -4.94 -14.07 24.37
C CYS A 146 -4.32 -12.72 24.01
N ILE A 147 -5.12 -11.77 23.49
CA ILE A 147 -4.64 -10.45 23.07
C ILE A 147 -4.10 -9.69 24.29
N PHE A 148 -4.88 -9.65 25.37
CA PHE A 148 -4.50 -8.86 26.54
C PHE A 148 -3.35 -9.48 27.33
N CYS A 149 -3.06 -10.78 27.20
CA CYS A 149 -1.79 -11.33 27.68
C CYS A 149 -0.56 -10.69 27.02
N TRP A 150 -0.65 -10.27 25.75
CA TRP A 150 0.44 -9.57 25.05
C TRP A 150 0.50 -8.08 25.33
N HIS A 151 -0.56 -7.52 25.90
CA HIS A 151 -0.68 -6.11 26.24
C HIS A 151 -0.75 -5.85 27.74
N ASN A 152 -0.61 -6.87 28.60
CA ASN A 152 -0.59 -6.67 30.04
C ASN A 152 0.71 -6.00 30.48
N ARG A 153 0.78 -5.59 31.74
CA ARG A 153 1.96 -4.95 32.34
C ARG A 153 3.27 -5.73 32.16
N TYR A 154 3.22 -7.06 32.15
CA TYR A 154 4.40 -7.91 31.99
C TYR A 154 4.93 -7.90 30.55
N SER A 155 4.12 -7.42 29.61
CA SER A 155 4.54 -7.30 28.22
C SER A 155 5.78 -6.44 28.06
N ILE A 156 6.02 -5.42 28.89
CA ILE A 156 7.23 -4.59 28.82
C ILE A 156 8.52 -5.42 28.84
N PHE A 157 8.51 -6.58 29.51
CA PHE A 157 9.66 -7.48 29.59
C PHE A 157 9.75 -8.49 28.44
N HIS A 158 8.71 -8.63 27.62
CA HIS A 158 8.76 -9.42 26.40
C HIS A 158 9.64 -8.75 25.36
N VAL A 159 10.19 -9.57 24.46
CA VAL A 159 10.99 -9.06 23.34
C VAL A 159 10.13 -8.08 22.55
N TRP A 160 10.71 -6.94 22.22
CA TRP A 160 10.03 -5.92 21.43
C TRP A 160 9.57 -6.49 20.10
N SER A 161 8.27 -6.43 19.80
CA SER A 161 7.73 -6.65 18.45
C SER A 161 7.34 -5.29 17.87
N ASP A 162 7.59 -5.07 16.58
CA ASP A 162 7.13 -3.86 15.90
C ASP A 162 5.59 -3.83 15.88
N PRO A 163 4.95 -2.82 16.49
CA PRO A 163 3.49 -2.75 16.58
C PRO A 163 2.83 -2.25 15.28
N LEU A 164 3.60 -1.72 14.33
CA LEU A 164 3.09 -1.03 13.14
C LEU A 164 2.17 -1.90 12.29
N PHE A 165 2.37 -3.22 12.27
CA PHE A 165 1.57 -4.16 11.48
C PHE A 165 0.65 -5.06 12.32
N ASP A 166 0.36 -4.65 13.55
CA ASP A 166 -0.62 -5.27 14.45
C ASP A 166 -0.37 -6.76 14.71
N ALA A 167 0.90 -7.18 14.88
CA ALA A 167 1.28 -8.57 15.15
C ALA A 167 0.50 -9.21 16.32
N THR A 168 0.13 -8.40 17.31
CA THR A 168 -0.60 -8.82 18.51
C THR A 168 -2.12 -8.86 18.32
N GLY A 169 -2.67 -8.15 17.34
CA GLY A 169 -4.11 -8.10 17.04
C GLY A 169 -4.93 -7.13 17.88
N LEU A 170 -4.31 -6.15 18.54
CA LEU A 170 -5.05 -5.16 19.33
C LEU A 170 -5.89 -4.23 18.45
N ARG A 171 -5.35 -3.78 17.31
CA ARG A 171 -6.14 -2.93 16.38
C ARG A 171 -7.23 -3.76 15.70
N ASP A 172 -6.93 -4.98 15.31
CA ASP A 172 -7.91 -5.92 14.80
C ASP A 172 -9.04 -6.16 15.82
N TRP A 173 -8.73 -6.30 17.12
CA TRP A 173 -9.71 -6.39 18.19
C TRP A 173 -10.61 -5.15 18.31
N ILE A 174 -10.03 -3.96 18.27
CA ILE A 174 -10.80 -2.70 18.29
C ILE A 174 -11.74 -2.65 17.08
N ARG A 175 -11.29 -3.08 15.91
CA ARG A 175 -12.15 -3.18 14.71
C ARG A 175 -13.28 -4.19 14.92
N LEU A 176 -13.08 -5.29 15.67
CA LEU A 176 -14.16 -6.22 16.06
C LEU A 176 -15.25 -5.54 16.84
N LYS A 177 -14.85 -4.89 17.94
CA LYS A 177 -15.81 -4.24 18.85
C LYS A 177 -16.52 -3.09 18.17
N THR A 178 -15.80 -2.35 17.34
CA THR A 178 -16.39 -1.31 16.49
C THR A 178 -17.43 -1.88 15.53
N ASN A 179 -17.17 -3.01 14.85
CA ASN A 179 -18.15 -3.63 13.96
C ASN A 179 -19.39 -4.14 14.70
N LEU A 180 -19.21 -4.73 15.89
CA LEU A 180 -20.34 -5.18 16.73
C LEU A 180 -21.22 -4.00 17.19
N ASP A 181 -20.60 -2.87 17.56
CA ASP A 181 -21.34 -1.66 17.92
C ASP A 181 -22.07 -1.05 16.71
N LEU A 182 -21.43 -1.03 15.53
CA LEU A 182 -22.06 -0.58 14.28
C LEU A 182 -23.26 -1.45 13.90
N GLU A 183 -23.15 -2.77 14.06
CA GLU A 183 -24.25 -3.73 13.88
C GLU A 183 -25.40 -3.46 14.85
N ARG A 184 -25.09 -3.20 16.13
CA ARG A 184 -26.10 -2.85 17.15
C ARG A 184 -26.82 -1.56 16.81
N MET A 185 -26.07 -0.50 16.48
CA MET A 185 -26.62 0.80 16.08
C MET A 185 -27.52 0.69 14.84
N SER A 186 -27.10 -0.10 13.85
CA SER A 186 -27.90 -0.33 12.63
C SER A 186 -29.20 -1.08 12.94
N SER A 187 -29.14 -2.07 13.82
CA SER A 187 -30.30 -2.87 14.25
C SER A 187 -31.31 -2.03 15.03
N GLU A 188 -30.83 -1.18 15.95
CA GLU A 188 -31.66 -0.24 16.73
C GLU A 188 -32.35 0.81 15.84
N ALA A 189 -31.69 1.24 14.76
CA ALA A 189 -32.26 2.14 13.76
C ALA A 189 -33.28 1.48 12.81
N GLY A 190 -33.51 0.17 12.92
CA GLY A 190 -34.39 -0.58 12.02
C GLY A 190 -33.80 -0.87 10.63
N ASN A 191 -32.51 -0.59 10.43
CA ASN A 191 -31.81 -0.86 9.17
C ASN A 191 -31.29 -2.31 9.18
N LEU A 192 -32.08 -3.23 8.61
CA LEU A 192 -31.82 -4.67 8.52
C LEU A 192 -30.75 -5.07 7.48
N ASN A 193 -30.11 -4.11 6.81
CA ASN A 193 -29.15 -4.40 5.72
C ASN A 193 -27.70 -4.25 6.18
N ALA A 194 -26.80 -4.95 5.47
CA ALA A 194 -25.40 -5.16 5.83
C ALA A 194 -24.74 -3.87 6.34
N PRO A 195 -24.43 -3.78 7.65
CA PRO A 195 -23.87 -2.58 8.23
C PRO A 195 -22.50 -2.30 7.62
N PHE A 196 -22.13 -1.02 7.62
CA PHE A 196 -20.75 -0.65 7.36
C PHE A 196 -19.83 -1.45 8.29
N GLN A 197 -18.92 -2.23 7.71
CA GLN A 197 -17.97 -3.05 8.45
C GLN A 197 -16.55 -2.60 8.13
N LEU A 198 -15.76 -2.45 9.19
CA LEU A 198 -14.34 -2.23 9.10
C LEU A 198 -13.63 -3.52 8.65
N PRO A 199 -12.71 -3.46 7.69
CA PRO A 199 -11.93 -4.61 7.25
C PRO A 199 -11.16 -5.26 8.40
N ARG A 200 -11.09 -6.61 8.41
CA ARG A 200 -10.48 -7.39 9.49
C ARG A 200 -9.31 -8.22 8.99
N ARG A 201 -8.24 -8.26 9.79
CA ARG A 201 -6.99 -9.00 9.52
C ARG A 201 -6.88 -10.18 10.48
N ARG A 202 -7.67 -11.22 10.20
CA ARG A 202 -7.78 -12.39 11.10
C ARG A 202 -6.50 -13.22 11.12
N GLU A 203 -5.82 -13.28 9.98
CA GLU A 203 -4.66 -14.14 9.77
C GLU A 203 -3.34 -13.44 10.11
N LEU A 204 -2.32 -14.23 10.42
CA LEU A 204 -1.01 -13.75 10.86
C LEU A 204 0.07 -14.18 9.87
N SER A 205 0.97 -13.27 9.53
CA SER A 205 2.19 -13.51 8.77
C SER A 205 3.43 -13.19 9.60
N ALA A 206 4.57 -13.75 9.21
CA ALA A 206 5.88 -13.38 9.75
C ALA A 206 6.79 -12.91 8.62
N VAL A 207 7.57 -11.87 8.92
CA VAL A 207 8.66 -11.41 8.06
C VAL A 207 9.96 -11.53 8.84
N ILE A 208 10.91 -12.31 8.33
CA ILE A 208 12.19 -12.59 8.97
C ILE A 208 13.30 -11.99 8.12
N GLU A 209 13.87 -10.87 8.54
CA GLU A 209 14.78 -10.07 7.72
C GLU A 209 15.64 -9.20 8.63
N ASP A 210 16.97 -9.24 8.47
CA ASP A 210 17.91 -8.45 9.28
C ASP A 210 18.12 -7.02 8.74
N GLU A 211 17.82 -6.78 7.46
CA GLU A 211 17.80 -5.44 6.89
C GLU A 211 16.45 -4.74 7.14
N LEU A 212 16.44 -3.73 8.02
CA LEU A 212 15.19 -3.09 8.48
C LEU A 212 14.30 -2.60 7.34
N ASP A 213 14.83 -1.94 6.30
CA ASP A 213 13.98 -1.39 5.23
C ASP A 213 13.29 -2.49 4.41
N TYR A 214 13.98 -3.60 4.12
CA TYR A 214 13.35 -4.78 3.52
C TYR A 214 12.32 -5.41 4.47
N ALA A 215 12.64 -5.49 5.77
CA ALA A 215 11.72 -6.04 6.76
C ALA A 215 10.41 -5.24 6.80
N MET A 216 10.51 -3.91 6.77
CA MET A 216 9.35 -3.01 6.73
C MET A 216 8.56 -3.14 5.43
N MET A 217 9.22 -3.19 4.26
CA MET A 217 8.55 -3.32 2.96
C MET A 217 7.84 -4.66 2.81
N HIS A 218 8.50 -5.77 3.16
CA HIS A 218 7.89 -7.10 3.12
C HIS A 218 6.73 -7.20 4.12
N ALA A 219 6.86 -6.61 5.31
CA ALA A 219 5.80 -6.65 6.31
C ALA A 219 4.60 -5.79 5.92
N TYR A 220 4.87 -4.61 5.34
CA TYR A 220 3.84 -3.79 4.73
C TYR A 220 3.11 -4.54 3.61
N THR A 221 3.84 -5.29 2.79
CA THR A 221 3.25 -6.10 1.72
C THR A 221 2.20 -7.05 2.29
N THR A 222 2.56 -7.91 3.26
CA THR A 222 1.57 -8.82 3.87
C THR A 222 0.46 -8.07 4.59
N TYR A 223 0.77 -6.95 5.27
CA TYR A 223 -0.22 -6.14 5.97
C TYR A 223 -1.28 -5.54 5.06
N ARG A 224 -0.83 -5.06 3.90
CA ARG A 224 -1.64 -4.47 2.84
C ARG A 224 -2.61 -5.50 2.24
N PHE A 225 -2.18 -6.76 2.12
CA PHE A 225 -3.02 -7.86 1.62
C PHE A 225 -3.81 -8.59 2.73
N GLY A 226 -4.01 -7.95 3.89
CA GLY A 226 -4.99 -8.38 4.89
C GLY A 226 -4.44 -9.23 6.04
N PHE A 227 -3.12 -9.38 6.17
CA PHE A 227 -2.51 -10.09 7.29
C PHE A 227 -2.15 -9.14 8.43
N ARG A 228 -2.24 -9.60 9.67
CA ARG A 228 -1.41 -9.05 10.76
C ARG A 228 0.01 -9.54 10.53
N THR A 229 1.03 -8.73 10.83
CA THR A 229 2.41 -9.13 10.50
C THR A 229 3.35 -8.92 11.66
N ASP A 230 4.08 -9.98 12.02
CA ASP A 230 5.20 -9.92 12.98
C ASP A 230 6.52 -9.72 12.25
N VAL A 231 7.23 -8.65 12.59
CA VAL A 231 8.54 -8.31 12.02
C VAL A 231 9.63 -8.86 12.92
N VAL A 232 10.41 -9.79 12.40
CA VAL A 232 11.51 -10.48 13.07
C VAL A 232 12.83 -10.01 12.46
N SER A 233 13.43 -9.01 13.09
CA SER A 233 14.66 -8.34 12.65
C SER A 233 15.86 -8.55 13.58
N SER A 234 15.71 -9.41 14.57
CA SER A 234 16.77 -9.79 15.50
C SER A 234 16.73 -11.27 15.84
N TRP A 235 17.87 -11.81 16.26
CA TRP A 235 17.99 -13.19 16.68
C TRP A 235 17.13 -13.48 17.92
N ILE A 236 17.08 -12.56 18.88
CA ILE A 236 16.27 -12.73 20.08
C ILE A 236 14.76 -12.84 19.77
N GLN A 237 14.26 -12.08 18.79
CA GLN A 237 12.89 -12.23 18.29
C GLN A 237 12.71 -13.58 17.60
N MET A 238 13.67 -13.98 16.76
CA MET A 238 13.60 -15.26 16.06
C MET A 238 13.56 -16.44 17.03
N GLU A 239 14.38 -16.43 18.08
CA GLU A 239 14.33 -17.43 19.15
C GLU A 239 12.99 -17.40 19.90
N GLU A 240 12.51 -16.23 20.30
CA GLU A 240 11.23 -16.12 21.03
C GLU A 240 10.06 -16.70 20.21
N ARG A 241 10.05 -16.49 18.88
CA ARG A 241 8.97 -16.97 18.01
C ARG A 241 9.10 -18.43 17.62
N PHE A 242 10.31 -18.87 17.27
CA PHE A 242 10.50 -20.12 16.53
C PHE A 242 11.31 -21.19 17.28
N HIS A 243 11.89 -20.89 18.44
CA HIS A 243 12.60 -21.88 19.24
C HIS A 243 11.69 -22.46 20.33
N ILE A 244 11.58 -23.79 20.37
CA ILE A 244 11.02 -24.57 21.49
C ILE A 244 12.15 -25.34 22.14
N ASP A 245 12.30 -25.22 23.46
CA ASP A 245 13.21 -26.09 24.22
C ASP A 245 12.65 -27.53 24.23
N PRO A 246 13.32 -28.50 23.59
CA PRO A 246 12.83 -29.88 23.47
C PRO A 246 12.75 -30.60 24.82
N THR A 247 13.43 -30.12 25.86
CA THR A 247 13.42 -30.75 27.18
C THR A 247 12.20 -30.37 28.02
N GLY A 248 11.42 -29.36 27.61
CA GLY A 248 10.33 -28.81 28.44
C GLY A 248 10.80 -28.17 29.75
N ASN A 249 12.11 -28.24 30.03
CA ASN A 249 12.76 -27.60 31.15
C ASN A 249 13.23 -26.26 30.63
N ALA A 250 12.41 -25.23 30.80
CA ALA A 250 12.83 -23.85 30.61
C ALA A 250 14.01 -23.54 31.56
N GLN A 251 15.23 -23.92 31.18
CA GLN A 251 16.47 -23.55 31.82
C GLN A 251 17.16 -22.53 30.92
N THR A 252 16.72 -21.28 31.04
CA THR A 252 17.57 -20.16 30.67
C THR A 252 18.40 -19.76 31.88
N ASN A 253 19.72 -19.59 31.69
CA ASN A 253 20.64 -19.04 32.69
C ASN A 253 20.33 -17.58 33.11
N SER A 254 19.30 -16.94 32.55
CA SER A 254 18.72 -15.72 33.10
C SER A 254 17.58 -16.10 34.03
N GLY A 255 17.73 -15.84 35.34
CA GLY A 255 16.79 -16.20 36.41
C GLY A 255 15.39 -15.54 36.35
N ASN A 256 14.89 -15.17 35.18
CA ASN A 256 13.50 -14.78 34.98
C ASN A 256 12.70 -15.98 34.50
N THR A 257 11.75 -16.39 35.33
CA THR A 257 10.72 -17.40 35.12
C THR A 257 9.96 -17.17 33.81
N ARG A 258 10.49 -17.68 32.69
CA ARG A 258 9.72 -17.75 31.43
C ARG A 258 8.66 -18.84 31.56
N LEU A 259 7.42 -18.48 31.21
CA LEU A 259 6.28 -19.38 31.20
C LEU A 259 6.60 -20.66 30.40
N LYS A 260 6.38 -21.83 31.02
CA LYS A 260 6.37 -23.12 30.31
C LYS A 260 5.21 -23.13 29.32
N LEU A 261 5.47 -22.75 28.07
CA LEU A 261 4.55 -22.98 26.96
C LEU A 261 4.54 -24.47 26.60
N PRO A 262 3.36 -25.07 26.34
CA PRO A 262 3.29 -26.48 25.96
C PRO A 262 4.09 -26.75 24.67
N ILE A 263 4.94 -27.77 24.74
CA ILE A 263 6.01 -28.16 23.79
C ILE A 263 5.49 -28.46 22.36
N LYS A 264 4.18 -28.59 22.16
CA LYS A 264 3.56 -28.97 20.87
C LYS A 264 2.94 -27.82 20.08
N LYS A 265 3.07 -26.56 20.51
CA LYS A 265 2.42 -25.46 19.78
C LYS A 265 3.24 -25.04 18.56
N ARG A 266 2.66 -25.29 17.38
CA ARG A 266 3.09 -24.78 16.07
C ARG A 266 3.07 -23.23 16.05
N HIS A 267 3.76 -22.59 15.09
CA HIS A 267 3.89 -21.12 15.08
C HIS A 267 2.67 -20.39 14.52
N LYS A 268 1.81 -21.07 13.74
CA LYS A 268 0.55 -20.59 13.17
C LYS A 268 0.62 -19.37 12.24
N TYR A 269 1.82 -19.00 11.78
CA TYR A 269 1.96 -18.03 10.70
C TYR A 269 1.47 -18.66 9.41
N ARG A 270 0.49 -18.04 8.74
CA ARG A 270 -0.02 -18.51 7.45
C ARG A 270 0.97 -18.24 6.32
N VAL A 271 1.57 -17.04 6.33
CA VAL A 271 2.57 -16.61 5.37
C VAL A 271 3.87 -16.29 6.10
N ILE A 272 5.00 -16.82 5.62
CA ILE A 272 6.34 -16.48 6.07
C ILE A 272 7.13 -15.94 4.87
N LEU A 273 7.62 -14.71 4.98
CA LEU A 273 8.61 -14.14 4.06
C LEU A 273 9.93 -14.03 4.81
N GLU A 274 10.99 -14.67 4.35
CA GLU A 274 12.27 -14.66 5.06
C GLU A 274 13.47 -14.45 4.15
N ASP A 275 14.47 -13.71 4.61
CA ASP A 275 15.72 -13.59 3.88
C ASP A 275 16.54 -14.89 3.92
N MET A 276 17.24 -15.14 2.82
CA MET A 276 18.08 -16.33 2.70
C MET A 276 19.35 -16.23 3.53
N ARG A 277 19.93 -15.05 3.69
CA ARG A 277 21.25 -14.85 4.31
C ARG A 277 21.16 -14.02 5.58
N LEU A 278 20.27 -14.41 6.50
CA LEU A 278 20.10 -13.76 7.80
C LEU A 278 21.41 -13.63 8.61
N GLN A 279 21.82 -12.39 8.87
CA GLN A 279 22.97 -12.00 9.69
C GLN A 279 22.60 -11.03 10.81
N PHE A 280 21.59 -11.41 11.62
CA PHE A 280 21.22 -10.62 12.80
C PHE A 280 22.41 -10.23 13.67
N ALA A 281 22.48 -8.94 14.04
CA ALA A 281 23.60 -8.37 14.79
C ALA A 281 23.76 -8.96 16.21
N ASP A 282 22.70 -9.51 16.79
CA ASP A 282 22.67 -10.12 18.13
C ASP A 282 22.83 -11.66 18.09
N LYS A 283 23.03 -12.26 16.92
CA LYS A 283 23.26 -13.69 16.75
C LYS A 283 24.70 -14.07 17.11
N SER A 284 24.89 -15.25 17.69
CA SER A 284 26.23 -15.85 17.85
C SER A 284 26.86 -16.17 16.50
N ALA A 285 28.16 -15.86 16.33
CA ALA A 285 28.91 -16.14 15.11
C ALA A 285 28.95 -17.64 14.72
N LYS A 286 28.68 -18.54 15.67
CA LYS A 286 28.64 -20.00 15.43
C LYS A 286 27.31 -20.48 14.82
N LYS A 287 26.26 -19.63 14.80
CA LYS A 287 24.94 -19.99 14.28
C LYS A 287 24.84 -19.60 12.82
N HIS A 288 24.78 -20.59 11.94
CA HIS A 288 24.56 -20.39 10.52
C HIS A 288 23.06 -20.53 10.22
N LEU A 289 22.49 -19.53 9.55
CA LEU A 289 21.05 -19.50 9.23
C LEU A 289 20.78 -19.60 7.73
N SER A 290 21.82 -19.67 6.89
CA SER A 290 21.64 -19.64 5.44
C SER A 290 21.00 -20.91 4.86
N ARG A 291 21.16 -22.05 5.54
CA ARG A 291 20.55 -23.33 5.16
C ARG A 291 19.30 -23.57 6.00
N LEU A 292 18.18 -23.88 5.35
CA LEU A 292 16.90 -24.08 6.04
C LEU A 292 16.91 -25.25 7.02
N GLU A 293 17.62 -26.34 6.68
CA GLU A 293 17.78 -27.50 7.57
C GLU A 293 18.50 -27.11 8.87
N GLU A 294 19.62 -26.40 8.76
CA GLU A 294 20.38 -25.89 9.91
C GLU A 294 19.56 -24.85 10.71
N ARG A 295 18.80 -24.01 10.01
CA ARG A 295 17.85 -23.06 10.62
C ARG A 295 16.80 -23.78 11.46
N GLY A 296 16.26 -24.91 10.96
CA GLY A 296 15.33 -25.77 11.68
C GLY A 296 15.93 -26.37 12.96
N ILE A 297 17.23 -26.65 13.02
CA ILE A 297 17.89 -27.13 14.25
C ILE A 297 17.85 -26.05 15.35
N HIS A 298 18.10 -24.79 14.99
CA HIS A 298 18.10 -23.70 15.95
C HIS A 298 16.70 -23.16 16.26
N CYS A 299 15.80 -23.21 15.28
CA CYS A 299 14.44 -22.71 15.31
C CYS A 299 13.51 -23.84 14.88
N ASN A 300 13.29 -24.81 15.76
CA ASN A 300 12.58 -26.05 15.46
C ASN A 300 11.14 -25.87 14.96
N ARG A 301 10.47 -24.74 15.21
CA ARG A 301 9.18 -24.44 14.59
C ARG A 301 9.26 -24.17 13.09
N LEU A 302 10.46 -23.82 12.59
CA LEU A 302 10.74 -23.66 11.16
C LEU A 302 11.31 -24.93 10.52
N ALA A 303 11.51 -26.01 11.29
CA ALA A 303 11.81 -27.31 10.71
C ALA A 303 10.59 -27.83 9.93
N ASP A 304 10.80 -28.54 8.82
CA ASP A 304 9.71 -28.91 7.90
C ASP A 304 8.58 -29.68 8.59
N GLU A 305 8.93 -30.58 9.52
CA GLU A 305 7.97 -31.39 10.28
C GLU A 305 7.10 -30.58 11.26
N ASN A 306 7.54 -29.38 11.64
CA ASN A 306 6.87 -28.52 12.64
C ASN A 306 6.31 -27.21 12.03
N ASP A 307 6.74 -26.87 10.82
CA ASP A 307 6.34 -25.67 10.10
C ASP A 307 4.91 -25.86 9.56
N ASP A 308 3.99 -25.09 10.14
CA ASP A 308 2.56 -25.10 9.82
C ASP A 308 2.12 -23.94 8.93
N SER A 309 3.07 -23.27 8.27
CA SER A 309 2.75 -22.21 7.32
C SER A 309 2.16 -22.79 6.03
N ASP A 310 1.10 -22.15 5.55
CA ASP A 310 0.52 -22.43 4.24
C ASP A 310 1.46 -21.95 3.13
N PHE A 311 2.19 -20.87 3.37
CA PHE A 311 3.06 -20.24 2.39
C PHE A 311 4.39 -19.81 3.03
N ARG A 312 5.50 -20.26 2.47
CA ARG A 312 6.84 -19.90 2.95
C ARG A 312 7.76 -19.54 1.80
N PHE A 313 8.14 -18.29 1.72
CA PHE A 313 8.99 -17.77 0.66
C PHE A 313 10.32 -17.28 1.22
N MET A 314 11.40 -17.80 0.64
CA MET A 314 12.73 -17.24 0.86
C MET A 314 13.01 -16.17 -0.18
N ILE A 315 13.57 -15.06 0.25
CA ILE A 315 13.93 -13.93 -0.59
C ILE A 315 15.46 -13.80 -0.57
N SER A 316 16.08 -13.57 -1.72
CA SER A 316 17.55 -13.58 -1.85
C SER A 316 18.03 -12.68 -2.98
N THR A 317 19.21 -12.07 -2.85
CA THR A 317 19.83 -11.22 -3.89
C THR A 317 20.29 -11.97 -5.14
N GLY A 318 20.09 -13.30 -5.21
CA GLY A 318 20.46 -14.09 -6.38
C GLY A 318 21.97 -14.13 -6.64
N GLN A 319 22.81 -13.67 -5.70
CA GLN A 319 24.25 -13.77 -5.84
C GLN A 319 24.67 -15.25 -5.86
N GLU A 320 24.94 -15.74 -7.07
CA GLU A 320 25.63 -16.98 -7.36
C GLU A 320 27.07 -16.85 -6.82
N SER A 321 27.25 -16.99 -5.50
CA SER A 321 28.56 -17.32 -4.97
C SER A 321 28.89 -18.77 -5.33
N ARG A 322 30.17 -19.17 -5.20
CA ARG A 322 30.70 -20.56 -5.31
C ARG A 322 29.95 -21.66 -4.52
N SER A 323 28.85 -21.33 -3.85
CA SER A 323 27.99 -22.17 -3.04
C SER A 323 26.62 -22.41 -3.70
N ASP A 324 26.59 -22.80 -4.99
CA ASP A 324 25.36 -23.25 -5.69
C ASP A 324 24.58 -24.31 -4.91
N ASP A 325 25.30 -25.02 -4.04
CA ASP A 325 24.78 -25.98 -3.07
C ASP A 325 23.68 -25.39 -2.16
N ILE A 326 23.86 -24.19 -1.57
CA ILE A 326 22.89 -23.64 -0.60
C ILE A 326 21.58 -23.27 -1.29
N TRP A 327 21.66 -22.60 -2.44
CA TRP A 327 20.47 -22.21 -3.22
C TRP A 327 19.70 -23.45 -3.67
N THR A 328 20.41 -24.42 -4.24
CA THR A 328 19.80 -25.67 -4.73
C THR A 328 19.18 -26.48 -3.59
N THR A 329 19.87 -26.56 -2.45
CA THR A 329 19.39 -27.26 -1.24
C THR A 329 18.15 -26.60 -0.67
N ASN A 330 18.16 -25.27 -0.45
CA ASN A 330 16.99 -24.54 0.04
C ASN A 330 15.80 -24.62 -0.93
N LYS A 331 16.06 -24.53 -2.25
CA LYS A 331 15.02 -24.69 -3.27
C LYS A 331 14.42 -26.10 -3.23
N GLY A 332 15.26 -27.12 -3.03
CA GLY A 332 14.81 -28.50 -2.82
C GLY A 332 13.95 -28.63 -1.56
N PHE A 333 14.40 -28.07 -0.45
CA PHE A 333 13.67 -28.06 0.82
C PHE A 333 12.28 -27.42 0.67
N LEU A 334 12.20 -26.21 0.10
CA LEU A 334 10.93 -25.48 -0.06
C LEU A 334 9.99 -26.15 -1.06
N LYS A 335 10.53 -26.74 -2.14
CA LYS A 335 9.73 -27.49 -3.11
C LYS A 335 9.13 -28.76 -2.51
N ASN A 336 9.84 -29.39 -1.57
CA ASN A 336 9.44 -30.63 -0.92
C ASN A 336 8.81 -30.41 0.46
N LYS A 337 8.46 -29.16 0.80
CA LYS A 337 7.83 -28.79 2.08
C LYS A 337 6.61 -29.68 2.33
N SER A 338 6.52 -30.26 3.53
CA SER A 338 5.49 -31.24 3.87
C SER A 338 4.07 -30.65 3.93
N ASN A 339 3.96 -29.39 4.31
CA ASN A 339 2.70 -28.65 4.43
C ASN A 339 2.79 -27.33 3.66
N GLY A 340 1.78 -27.01 2.85
CA GLY A 340 1.71 -25.72 2.16
C GLY A 340 2.62 -25.61 0.92
N VAL A 341 2.89 -24.37 0.51
CA VAL A 341 3.66 -24.02 -0.69
C VAL A 341 4.92 -23.27 -0.28
N GLY A 342 6.08 -23.79 -0.70
CA GLY A 342 7.37 -23.12 -0.57
C GLY A 342 7.86 -22.51 -1.88
N GLY A 343 8.57 -21.40 -1.82
CA GLY A 343 9.14 -20.78 -3.01
C GLY A 343 10.36 -19.89 -2.73
N LEU A 344 11.13 -19.63 -3.78
CA LEU A 344 12.33 -18.81 -3.72
C LEU A 344 12.17 -17.63 -4.66
N LEU A 345 12.38 -16.43 -4.12
CA LEU A 345 12.18 -15.14 -4.77
C LEU A 345 13.53 -14.41 -4.82
N SER A 346 13.69 -13.56 -5.84
CA SER A 346 14.90 -12.79 -6.05
C SER A 346 14.70 -11.32 -5.65
N LYS A 347 15.70 -10.72 -4.98
CA LYS A 347 15.86 -9.27 -4.82
C LYS A 347 16.59 -8.72 -6.06
N PRO A 348 16.38 -7.44 -6.41
CA PRO A 348 15.42 -6.51 -5.81
C PRO A 348 13.98 -6.95 -6.10
N VAL A 349 13.06 -6.59 -5.21
CA VAL A 349 11.63 -6.76 -5.45
C VAL A 349 11.06 -5.37 -5.69
N GLY A 350 10.42 -5.12 -6.82
CA GLY A 350 9.88 -3.82 -7.25
C GLY A 350 8.61 -3.41 -6.51
N GLY A 351 8.53 -3.72 -5.22
CA GLY A 351 7.45 -3.30 -4.34
C GLY A 351 6.47 -4.40 -3.93
N PRO A 352 5.37 -4.00 -3.26
CA PRO A 352 4.41 -4.92 -2.67
C PRO A 352 3.63 -5.72 -3.71
N PHE A 353 3.29 -5.12 -4.86
CA PHE A 353 2.56 -5.82 -5.93
C PHE A 353 3.40 -6.91 -6.58
N GLU A 354 4.62 -6.57 -6.99
CA GLU A 354 5.52 -7.52 -7.63
C GLU A 354 5.89 -8.65 -6.69
N LEU A 355 6.18 -8.35 -5.41
CA LEU A 355 6.47 -9.36 -4.40
C LEU A 355 5.33 -10.36 -4.28
N TRP A 356 4.09 -9.87 -4.17
CA TRP A 356 2.90 -10.70 -4.01
C TRP A 356 2.64 -11.59 -5.22
N ARG A 357 2.76 -11.02 -6.42
CA ARG A 357 2.56 -11.71 -7.71
C ARG A 357 3.66 -12.73 -8.00
N THR A 358 4.92 -12.41 -7.69
CA THR A 358 6.05 -13.32 -7.88
C THR A 358 5.97 -14.50 -6.90
N ALA A 359 5.49 -14.25 -5.68
CA ALA A 359 5.09 -15.29 -4.73
C ALA A 359 3.85 -16.08 -5.16
N LYS A 360 3.12 -15.63 -6.21
CA LYS A 360 1.86 -16.18 -6.72
C LYS A 360 0.73 -16.16 -5.68
N LEU A 361 0.84 -15.32 -4.66
CA LEU A 361 -0.16 -15.21 -3.59
C LEU A 361 -1.45 -14.58 -4.10
N ASP A 362 -1.37 -13.77 -5.16
CA ASP A 362 -2.53 -13.27 -5.92
C ASP A 362 -3.44 -14.39 -6.47
N LYS A 363 -2.86 -15.56 -6.75
CA LYS A 363 -3.57 -16.73 -7.31
C LYS A 363 -3.83 -17.83 -6.29
N LEU A 364 -2.95 -17.96 -5.30
CA LEU A 364 -3.01 -19.02 -4.29
C LEU A 364 -3.98 -18.68 -3.16
N LEU A 365 -4.22 -17.40 -2.90
CA LEU A 365 -5.20 -16.94 -1.92
C LEU A 365 -6.55 -16.61 -2.60
N PRO A 366 -7.67 -16.81 -1.90
CA PRO A 366 -8.97 -16.33 -2.38
C PRO A 366 -8.93 -14.82 -2.62
N ASP A 367 -9.33 -14.39 -3.81
CA ASP A 367 -9.32 -12.98 -4.25
C ASP A 367 -7.94 -12.28 -4.15
N GLY A 368 -6.86 -13.05 -3.99
CA GLY A 368 -5.50 -12.56 -3.84
C GLY A 368 -5.21 -11.87 -2.50
N VAL A 369 -6.03 -12.08 -1.46
CA VAL A 369 -5.90 -11.45 -0.13
C VAL A 369 -6.11 -12.47 1.01
N ALA A 370 -5.81 -12.08 2.25
CA ALA A 370 -6.11 -12.90 3.43
C ALA A 370 -7.61 -13.24 3.53
N ASN A 371 -7.93 -14.40 4.12
CA ASN A 371 -9.32 -14.86 4.16
C ASN A 371 -10.21 -13.89 4.95
N GLY A 372 -11.31 -13.45 4.33
CA GLY A 372 -12.27 -12.53 4.93
C GLY A 372 -11.77 -11.09 5.08
N PHE A 373 -10.62 -10.75 4.49
CA PHE A 373 -10.19 -9.36 4.33
C PHE A 373 -10.80 -8.79 3.06
N ASP A 374 -11.48 -7.65 3.17
CA ASP A 374 -12.11 -6.98 2.05
C ASP A 374 -11.74 -5.50 2.03
N SER A 375 -11.04 -5.07 0.97
CA SER A 375 -10.55 -3.70 0.81
C SER A 375 -10.46 -3.31 -0.68
N PRO A 376 -11.10 -2.22 -1.12
CA PRO A 376 -12.07 -1.42 -0.36
C PRO A 376 -13.29 -2.28 0.03
N PRO A 377 -13.97 -1.99 1.15
CA PRO A 377 -15.12 -2.78 1.60
C PRO A 377 -16.17 -2.88 0.49
N ALA A 378 -16.79 -4.06 0.37
CA ALA A 378 -17.78 -4.41 -0.64
C ALA A 378 -18.90 -3.35 -0.76
N GLU A 379 -19.57 -3.36 -1.92
CA GLU A 379 -20.64 -2.44 -2.24
C GLU A 379 -21.77 -2.48 -1.19
N ILE A 380 -21.70 -1.57 -0.21
CA ILE A 380 -22.83 -1.23 0.64
C ILE A 380 -23.91 -0.63 -0.28
N MET A 381 -25.09 -1.23 -0.32
CA MET A 381 -26.22 -0.71 -1.09
C MET A 381 -26.65 0.67 -0.56
N GLU A 382 -26.59 1.69 -1.42
CA GLU A 382 -26.86 3.10 -1.08
C GLU A 382 -28.31 3.34 -0.62
N ASP A 383 -29.27 2.57 -1.13
CA ASP A 383 -30.72 2.78 -0.94
C ASP A 383 -31.23 2.56 0.50
N LEU A 384 -30.35 2.21 1.42
CA LEU A 384 -30.70 1.60 2.71
C LEU A 384 -30.03 2.26 3.91
N TYR A 385 -29.38 3.41 3.70
CA TYR A 385 -28.66 4.16 4.73
C TYR A 385 -28.98 5.66 4.66
N ASP A 386 -29.71 6.18 5.64
CA ASP A 386 -30.04 7.61 5.77
C ASP A 386 -28.85 8.48 6.26
N GLY A 387 -27.65 7.89 6.40
CA GLY A 387 -26.43 8.57 6.83
C GLY A 387 -25.44 8.78 5.69
N HIS A 388 -25.28 10.01 5.21
CA HIS A 388 -24.41 10.39 4.09
C HIS A 388 -22.89 10.36 4.38
N GLY A 389 -22.43 9.73 5.47
CA GLY A 389 -21.01 9.77 5.86
C GLY A 389 -20.56 8.62 6.76
N ALA A 390 -19.24 8.50 6.94
CA ALA A 390 -18.68 7.64 7.97
C ALA A 390 -19.10 8.18 9.36
N PRO A 391 -19.29 7.31 10.36
CA PRO A 391 -19.48 7.74 11.75
C PRO A 391 -18.45 8.81 12.12
N GLY A 392 -18.89 9.90 12.77
CA GLY A 392 -18.06 11.10 12.98
C GLY A 392 -16.74 10.82 13.67
N LYS A 393 -16.71 9.84 14.60
CA LYS A 393 -15.49 9.41 15.30
C LYS A 393 -14.49 8.70 14.37
N LEU A 394 -14.97 7.87 13.45
CA LEU A 394 -14.11 7.21 12.45
C LEU A 394 -13.50 8.23 11.50
N ALA A 395 -14.31 9.20 11.03
CA ALA A 395 -13.82 10.29 10.19
C ALA A 395 -12.79 11.17 10.92
N LEU A 396 -12.97 11.41 12.22
CA LEU A 396 -12.03 12.15 13.05
C LEU A 396 -10.67 11.43 13.16
N VAL A 397 -10.68 10.13 13.50
CA VAL A 397 -9.45 9.32 13.58
C VAL A 397 -8.77 9.24 12.21
N ALA A 398 -9.53 8.97 11.15
CA ALA A 398 -9.00 8.91 9.79
C ALA A 398 -8.37 10.24 9.35
N ARG A 399 -8.96 11.38 9.69
CA ARG A 399 -8.37 12.70 9.41
C ARG A 399 -7.02 12.88 10.10
N LYS A 400 -6.89 12.46 11.36
CA LYS A 400 -5.61 12.52 12.09
C LYS A 400 -4.55 11.60 11.49
N LEU A 401 -4.95 10.39 11.07
CA LEU A 401 -4.07 9.49 10.34
C LEU A 401 -3.59 10.11 9.02
N ILE A 402 -4.48 10.74 8.24
CA ILE A 402 -4.15 11.46 7.00
C ILE A 402 -3.18 12.61 7.27
N ASP A 403 -3.44 13.43 8.28
CA ASP A 403 -2.59 14.58 8.61
C ASP A 403 -1.18 14.12 9.01
N ARG A 404 -1.08 13.06 9.82
CA ARG A 404 0.21 12.46 10.21
C ARG A 404 0.90 11.77 9.04
N ALA A 405 0.18 11.06 8.18
CA ALA A 405 0.74 10.47 6.97
C ALA A 405 1.31 11.55 6.06
N ARG A 406 0.58 12.66 5.83
CA ARG A 406 1.04 13.80 5.02
C ARG A 406 2.33 14.41 5.61
N HIS A 407 2.37 14.59 6.93
CA HIS A 407 3.55 15.10 7.61
C HIS A 407 4.75 14.15 7.47
N LYS A 408 4.54 12.84 7.64
CA LYS A 408 5.59 11.83 7.45
C LYS A 408 6.04 11.72 6.00
N LEU A 409 5.14 11.84 5.04
CA LEU A 409 5.48 11.80 3.62
C LEU A 409 6.29 13.02 3.17
N SER A 410 6.00 14.21 3.72
CA SER A 410 6.71 15.45 3.37
C SER A 410 8.08 15.58 4.03
N ASN A 411 8.24 15.05 5.25
CA ASN A 411 9.50 15.14 6.01
C ASN A 411 10.33 13.84 5.99
N GLY A 412 9.73 12.73 5.57
CA GLY A 412 10.34 11.41 5.58
C GLY A 412 11.36 11.25 4.47
N LEU A 413 12.58 10.90 4.86
CA LEU A 413 13.67 10.60 3.92
C LEU A 413 13.96 9.09 3.82
N SER A 414 13.46 8.29 4.77
CA SER A 414 13.73 6.85 4.83
C SER A 414 12.60 6.02 4.23
N VAL A 415 12.92 4.83 3.71
CA VAL A 415 11.93 3.82 3.29
C VAL A 415 10.98 3.52 4.44
N SER A 416 11.55 3.34 5.63
CA SER A 416 10.83 3.15 6.88
C SER A 416 9.76 4.22 7.20
N ASP A 417 10.05 5.52 7.00
CA ASP A 417 9.07 6.60 7.21
C ASP A 417 7.98 6.60 6.13
N ASN A 418 8.35 6.30 4.89
CA ASN A 418 7.39 6.16 3.79
C ASN A 418 6.44 4.98 4.02
N ILE A 419 6.94 3.84 4.53
CA ILE A 419 6.10 2.71 4.92
C ILE A 419 5.16 3.08 6.07
N LEU A 420 5.63 3.81 7.09
CA LEU A 420 4.75 4.31 8.13
C LEU A 420 3.64 5.19 7.55
N SER A 421 3.98 6.13 6.66
CA SER A 421 3.00 6.96 5.97
C SER A 421 1.99 6.12 5.17
N ALA A 422 2.44 5.08 4.49
CA ALA A 422 1.58 4.18 3.73
C ALA A 422 0.62 3.41 4.65
N VAL A 423 1.08 2.91 5.81
CA VAL A 423 0.23 2.25 6.81
C VAL A 423 -0.83 3.22 7.36
N LEU A 424 -0.44 4.43 7.76
CA LEU A 424 -1.36 5.43 8.30
C LEU A 424 -2.45 5.78 7.27
N ALA A 425 -2.06 6.00 6.01
CA ALA A 425 -3.00 6.31 4.94
C ALA A 425 -3.89 5.11 4.57
N ASN A 426 -3.34 3.89 4.58
CA ASN A 426 -4.11 2.68 4.34
C ASN A 426 -5.14 2.43 5.46
N ASP A 427 -4.76 2.56 6.72
CA ASP A 427 -5.68 2.46 7.86
C ASP A 427 -6.78 3.54 7.78
N ALA A 428 -6.45 4.77 7.37
CA ALA A 428 -7.44 5.82 7.13
C ALA A 428 -8.43 5.45 6.01
N CYS A 429 -7.96 4.88 4.90
CA CYS A 429 -8.84 4.38 3.83
C CYS A 429 -9.83 3.34 4.35
N GLU A 430 -9.36 2.40 5.18
CA GLU A 430 -10.18 1.33 5.76
C GLU A 430 -11.22 1.86 6.75
N LEU A 431 -10.85 2.82 7.60
CA LEU A 431 -11.77 3.45 8.55
C LEU A 431 -12.88 4.25 7.86
N LEU A 432 -12.59 4.84 6.70
CA LEU A 432 -13.55 5.64 5.94
C LEU A 432 -14.44 4.78 5.04
N GLY A 433 -13.91 3.67 4.50
CA GLY A 433 -14.57 2.79 3.53
C GLY A 433 -15.25 3.53 2.37
N GLY A 434 -14.65 4.62 1.91
CA GLY A 434 -15.15 5.48 0.83
C GLY A 434 -16.26 6.46 1.23
N LYS A 435 -16.88 6.34 2.42
CA LYS A 435 -18.05 7.12 2.84
C LYS A 435 -17.81 8.62 3.00
N THR A 436 -16.56 9.05 3.13
CA THR A 436 -16.20 10.48 3.18
C THR A 436 -15.29 10.79 2.00
N PRO A 437 -15.86 11.02 0.80
CA PRO A 437 -15.11 10.90 -0.45
C PRO A 437 -13.86 11.77 -0.52
N ALA A 438 -13.93 13.03 -0.07
CA ALA A 438 -12.78 13.92 -0.08
C ALA A 438 -11.60 13.38 0.76
N LEU A 439 -11.87 12.93 1.99
CA LEU A 439 -10.84 12.35 2.87
C LEU A 439 -10.35 11.00 2.34
N SER A 440 -11.24 10.16 1.81
CA SER A 440 -10.87 8.87 1.24
C SER A 440 -9.97 9.03 0.02
N LEU A 441 -10.27 9.95 -0.90
CA LEU A 441 -9.43 10.25 -2.05
C LEU A 441 -8.06 10.80 -1.65
N GLU A 442 -8.02 11.64 -0.60
CA GLU A 442 -6.75 12.11 -0.05
C GLU A 442 -5.91 10.98 0.55
N ALA A 443 -6.53 10.09 1.33
CA ALA A 443 -5.85 8.93 1.89
C ALA A 443 -5.33 7.98 0.79
N ILE A 444 -6.12 7.72 -0.26
CA ILE A 444 -5.70 6.92 -1.42
C ILE A 444 -4.47 7.55 -2.09
N LYS A 445 -4.50 8.86 -2.33
CA LYS A 445 -3.38 9.60 -2.91
C LYS A 445 -2.11 9.45 -2.06
N ILE A 446 -2.19 9.68 -0.74
CA ILE A 446 -1.04 9.60 0.17
C ILE A 446 -0.52 8.16 0.27
N LYS A 447 -1.41 7.15 0.35
CA LYS A 447 -1.05 5.73 0.38
C LYS A 447 -0.14 5.40 -0.79
N HIS A 448 -0.60 5.65 -2.02
CA HIS A 448 0.17 5.30 -3.21
C HIS A 448 1.43 6.16 -3.39
N ALA A 449 1.37 7.44 -3.05
CA ALA A 449 2.56 8.29 -3.07
C ALA A 449 3.65 7.78 -2.11
N ALA A 450 3.25 7.36 -0.90
CA ALA A 450 4.16 6.80 0.10
C ALA A 450 4.72 5.43 -0.32
N GLU A 451 3.89 4.55 -0.88
CA GLU A 451 4.33 3.27 -1.45
C GLU A 451 5.40 3.47 -2.53
N VAL A 452 5.12 4.33 -3.52
CA VAL A 452 6.06 4.58 -4.62
C VAL A 452 7.35 5.23 -4.12
N ARG A 453 7.30 6.14 -3.14
CA ARG A 453 8.53 6.68 -2.52
C ARG A 453 9.32 5.62 -1.76
N ALA A 454 8.66 4.70 -1.07
CA ALA A 454 9.33 3.59 -0.40
C ALA A 454 9.99 2.65 -1.42
N GLU A 455 9.30 2.33 -2.51
CA GLU A 455 9.80 1.51 -3.63
C GLU A 455 11.02 2.14 -4.31
N CYS A 456 10.93 3.42 -4.65
CA CYS A 456 12.03 4.18 -5.26
C CYS A 456 13.22 4.37 -4.30
N GLY A 457 13.01 4.22 -2.99
CA GLY A 457 14.06 4.33 -1.98
C GLY A 457 15.03 3.15 -1.96
N PHE A 458 14.70 2.01 -2.57
CA PHE A 458 15.59 0.87 -2.67
C PHE A 458 16.58 1.04 -3.82
N VAL A 459 17.87 1.16 -3.47
CA VAL A 459 18.95 1.20 -4.45
C VAL A 459 19.00 -0.11 -5.22
N GLY A 460 18.96 -0.02 -6.56
CA GLY A 460 19.01 -1.18 -7.44
C GLY A 460 17.64 -1.78 -7.80
N ALA A 461 16.54 -1.32 -7.19
CA ALA A 461 15.17 -1.73 -7.56
C ALA A 461 14.66 -1.10 -8.87
N GLY A 462 15.49 -0.37 -9.61
CA GLY A 462 15.12 0.36 -10.82
C GLY A 462 14.82 -0.50 -12.06
N PHE A 463 14.58 -1.80 -11.90
CA PHE A 463 14.11 -2.66 -12.99
C PHE A 463 12.61 -2.87 -12.83
N HIS A 464 11.83 -1.99 -13.46
CA HIS A 464 10.38 -2.11 -13.72
C HIS A 464 9.48 -2.23 -12.48
N PHE A 465 8.89 -1.11 -12.04
CA PHE A 465 7.83 -1.16 -11.03
C PHE A 465 6.50 -1.61 -11.67
N ASP A 466 5.73 -2.38 -10.92
CA ASP A 466 4.44 -2.92 -11.37
C ASP A 466 3.33 -1.86 -11.36
N LEU A 467 3.39 -0.95 -12.34
CA LEU A 467 2.48 0.18 -12.43
C LEU A 467 1.06 -0.23 -12.81
N GLU A 468 0.88 -1.30 -13.59
CA GLU A 468 -0.44 -1.70 -14.06
C GLU A 468 -1.35 -2.14 -12.90
N ASP A 469 -0.84 -3.01 -12.02
CA ASP A 469 -1.58 -3.50 -10.86
C ASP A 469 -1.90 -2.36 -9.88
N ARG A 470 -0.97 -1.40 -9.72
CA ARG A 470 -1.18 -0.16 -8.96
C ARG A 470 -2.29 0.70 -9.54
N LEU A 471 -2.27 0.97 -10.85
CA LEU A 471 -3.30 1.77 -11.51
C LEU A 471 -4.67 1.07 -11.47
N ARG A 472 -4.70 -0.25 -11.55
CA ARG A 472 -5.92 -1.05 -11.37
C ARG A 472 -6.48 -0.88 -9.96
N GLU A 473 -5.63 -0.93 -8.93
CA GLU A 473 -6.06 -0.65 -7.54
C GLU A 473 -6.57 0.78 -7.39
N ILE A 474 -5.83 1.79 -7.87
CA ILE A 474 -6.26 3.20 -7.82
C ILE A 474 -7.65 3.34 -8.44
N ASN A 475 -7.87 2.73 -9.61
CA ASN A 475 -9.17 2.77 -10.27
C ASN A 475 -10.28 2.11 -9.43
N LYS A 476 -10.00 0.95 -8.82
CA LYS A 476 -10.93 0.24 -7.92
C LYS A 476 -11.31 1.11 -6.72
N PHE A 477 -10.32 1.67 -6.02
CA PHE A 477 -10.53 2.50 -4.83
C PHE A 477 -11.22 3.83 -5.12
N VAL A 478 -10.81 4.52 -6.20
CA VAL A 478 -11.45 5.77 -6.64
C VAL A 478 -12.90 5.51 -7.03
N HIS A 479 -13.18 4.46 -7.79
CA HIS A 479 -14.56 4.12 -8.18
C HIS A 479 -15.43 3.82 -6.95
N ALA A 480 -14.95 2.97 -6.04
CA ALA A 480 -15.64 2.63 -4.79
C ALA A 480 -15.88 3.85 -3.87
N THR A 481 -14.99 4.85 -3.92
CA THR A 481 -15.12 6.10 -3.16
C THR A 481 -16.08 7.08 -3.82
N CYS A 482 -15.98 7.24 -5.14
CA CYS A 482 -16.74 8.24 -5.87
C CYS A 482 -18.23 7.88 -6.01
N ARG A 483 -18.64 6.65 -5.74
CA ARG A 483 -20.05 6.26 -5.70
C ARG A 483 -20.89 7.17 -4.78
N TRP A 484 -20.31 7.56 -3.65
CA TRP A 484 -20.93 8.45 -2.68
C TRP A 484 -21.14 9.90 -3.17
N TYR A 485 -20.57 10.29 -4.32
CA TYR A 485 -20.94 11.54 -4.97
C TYR A 485 -22.27 11.41 -5.71
N HIS A 486 -22.98 12.53 -5.81
CA HIS A 486 -24.20 12.61 -6.60
C HIS A 486 -23.96 12.10 -8.04
N PRO A 487 -24.88 11.30 -8.63
CA PRO A 487 -24.68 10.68 -9.94
C PRO A 487 -24.27 11.65 -11.05
N SER A 488 -24.73 12.90 -11.00
CA SER A 488 -24.40 13.93 -12.00
C SER A 488 -22.94 14.38 -12.00
N VAL A 489 -22.21 14.22 -10.88
CA VAL A 489 -20.79 14.63 -10.76
C VAL A 489 -19.86 13.43 -10.54
N ARG A 490 -20.41 12.21 -10.36
CA ARG A 490 -19.67 10.99 -10.08
C ARG A 490 -18.56 10.72 -11.10
N SER A 491 -18.89 10.71 -12.39
CA SER A 491 -17.91 10.47 -13.46
C SER A 491 -16.84 11.56 -13.54
N TYR A 492 -17.21 12.81 -13.24
CA TYR A 492 -16.27 13.93 -13.18
C TYR A 492 -15.28 13.74 -12.02
N ALA A 493 -15.79 13.48 -10.82
CA ALA A 493 -14.99 13.26 -9.62
C ALA A 493 -14.05 12.06 -9.76
N GLU A 494 -14.49 10.98 -10.41
CA GLU A 494 -13.62 9.81 -10.67
C GLU A 494 -12.43 10.16 -11.57
N LEU A 495 -12.67 10.88 -12.67
CA LEU A 495 -11.62 11.25 -13.61
C LEU A 495 -10.64 12.24 -12.98
N ASP A 496 -11.15 13.25 -12.27
CA ASP A 496 -10.36 14.25 -11.56
C ASP A 496 -9.47 13.62 -10.48
N ALA A 497 -10.04 12.69 -9.68
CA ALA A 497 -9.30 11.97 -8.66
C ALA A 497 -8.19 11.11 -9.26
N ARG A 498 -8.48 10.34 -10.31
CA ARG A 498 -7.47 9.53 -11.03
C ARG A 498 -6.36 10.40 -11.60
N ALA A 499 -6.71 11.51 -12.25
CA ALA A 499 -5.74 12.45 -12.80
C ALA A 499 -4.86 13.03 -11.69
N THR A 500 -5.45 13.50 -10.60
CA THR A 500 -4.72 14.07 -9.46
C THR A 500 -3.75 13.08 -8.85
N ILE A 501 -4.16 11.82 -8.63
CA ILE A 501 -3.29 10.78 -8.09
C ILE A 501 -2.16 10.46 -9.08
N CYS A 502 -2.47 10.25 -10.37
CA CYS A 502 -1.46 9.97 -11.40
C CYS A 502 -0.43 11.09 -11.52
N ASN A 503 -0.86 12.36 -11.48
CA ASN A 503 0.04 13.51 -11.52
C ASN A 503 1.01 13.54 -10.34
N GLU A 504 0.56 13.14 -9.14
CA GLU A 504 1.44 13.05 -7.98
C GLU A 504 2.47 11.92 -8.15
N LEU A 505 2.06 10.76 -8.69
CA LEU A 505 3.00 9.67 -9.00
C LEU A 505 4.03 10.08 -10.07
N VAL A 506 3.63 10.83 -11.10
CA VAL A 506 4.55 11.36 -12.13
C VAL A 506 5.67 12.17 -11.48
N LYS A 507 5.36 13.03 -10.51
CA LYS A 507 6.38 13.82 -9.79
C LYS A 507 7.35 12.91 -9.03
N ILE A 508 6.82 11.94 -8.29
CA ILE A 508 7.66 11.03 -7.50
C ILE A 508 8.60 10.21 -8.40
N TYR A 509 8.07 9.63 -9.48
CA TYR A 509 8.90 8.88 -10.43
C TYR A 509 9.92 9.78 -11.13
N SER A 510 9.54 11.02 -11.47
CA SER A 510 10.47 12.02 -12.01
C SER A 510 11.60 12.33 -11.04
N ASP A 511 11.29 12.57 -9.77
CA ASP A 511 12.28 12.86 -8.72
C ASP A 511 13.21 11.67 -8.48
N ALA A 512 12.71 10.44 -8.65
CA ALA A 512 13.47 9.20 -8.51
C ALA A 512 14.21 8.75 -9.78
N GLY A 513 14.09 9.49 -10.89
CA GLY A 513 14.70 9.15 -12.18
C GLY A 513 14.11 7.90 -12.87
N GLN A 514 12.88 7.53 -12.55
CA GLN A 514 12.18 6.35 -13.08
C GLN A 514 11.35 6.73 -14.32
N SER A 515 12.03 6.89 -15.46
CA SER A 515 11.44 7.50 -16.65
C SER A 515 10.34 6.66 -17.31
N GLU A 516 10.43 5.33 -17.26
CA GLU A 516 9.43 4.45 -17.90
C GLU A 516 8.09 4.51 -17.17
N GLU A 517 8.12 4.40 -15.85
CA GLU A 517 6.97 4.52 -14.97
C GLU A 517 6.38 5.93 -15.00
N GLN A 518 7.23 6.96 -15.02
CA GLN A 518 6.82 8.34 -15.19
C GLN A 518 6.00 8.51 -16.48
N ASP A 519 6.49 8.00 -17.61
CA ASP A 519 5.81 8.10 -18.90
C ASP A 519 4.48 7.38 -18.92
N ALA A 520 4.44 6.17 -18.37
CA ALA A 520 3.22 5.39 -18.26
C ALA A 520 2.19 6.13 -17.37
N CYS A 521 2.57 6.64 -16.20
CA CYS A 521 1.71 7.47 -15.37
C CYS A 521 1.23 8.73 -16.10
N LEU A 522 2.12 9.39 -16.86
CA LEU A 522 1.80 10.61 -17.61
C LEU A 522 0.80 10.33 -18.74
N ALA A 523 0.90 9.18 -19.40
CA ALA A 523 -0.08 8.75 -20.38
C ALA A 523 -1.47 8.57 -19.76
N HIS A 524 -1.54 7.94 -18.58
CA HIS A 524 -2.79 7.79 -17.83
C HIS A 524 -3.34 9.12 -17.31
N PHE A 525 -2.49 10.02 -16.83
CA PHE A 525 -2.88 11.38 -16.44
C PHE A 525 -3.52 12.14 -17.61
N ARG A 526 -2.82 12.20 -18.75
CA ARG A 526 -3.31 12.89 -19.95
C ARG A 526 -4.64 12.31 -20.42
N TRP A 527 -4.77 10.97 -20.41
CA TRP A 527 -6.02 10.31 -20.80
C TRP A 527 -7.19 10.71 -19.91
N ASN A 528 -7.01 10.72 -18.58
CA ASN A 528 -8.06 11.14 -17.66
C ASN A 528 -8.40 12.63 -17.83
N ASN A 529 -7.39 13.50 -17.98
CA ASN A 529 -7.58 14.94 -18.13
C ASN A 529 -8.36 15.29 -19.41
N ARG A 530 -8.07 14.64 -20.55
CA ARG A 530 -8.86 14.84 -21.78
C ARG A 530 -10.31 14.39 -21.64
N ARG A 531 -10.55 13.27 -20.95
CA ARG A 531 -11.92 12.82 -20.68
C ARG A 531 -12.66 13.81 -19.79
N LEU A 532 -11.96 14.42 -18.84
CA LEU A 532 -12.51 15.47 -17.99
C LEU A 532 -12.85 16.72 -18.82
N GLU A 533 -11.94 17.18 -19.68
CA GLU A 533 -12.17 18.29 -20.61
C GLU A 533 -13.34 18.01 -21.57
N LEU A 534 -13.49 16.77 -22.05
CA LEU A 534 -14.65 16.35 -22.84
C LEU A 534 -15.96 16.49 -22.06
N LEU A 535 -16.00 16.01 -20.81
CA LEU A 535 -17.20 16.11 -19.99
C LEU A 535 -17.54 17.56 -19.63
N GLN A 536 -16.53 18.42 -19.41
CA GLN A 536 -16.75 19.85 -19.17
C GLN A 536 -17.22 20.58 -20.43
N SER A 537 -16.58 20.31 -21.58
CA SER A 537 -16.91 20.93 -22.87
C SER A 537 -18.22 20.40 -23.48
N MET A 538 -18.74 19.28 -22.98
CA MET A 538 -20.06 18.76 -23.35
C MET A 538 -21.22 19.71 -22.99
N ALA A 539 -21.00 20.75 -22.20
CA ALA A 539 -21.99 21.81 -22.00
C ALA A 539 -21.87 22.96 -23.01
N GLN A 540 -20.76 23.05 -23.76
CA GLN A 540 -20.36 24.17 -24.62
C GLN A 540 -19.86 23.69 -25.99
N TRP A 541 -20.61 22.77 -26.63
CA TRP A 541 -20.22 22.16 -27.91
C TRP A 541 -20.05 23.20 -29.02
N SER A 542 -18.82 23.64 -29.27
CA SER A 542 -18.40 24.12 -30.58
C SER A 542 -17.82 22.95 -31.37
N LEU A 543 -18.18 22.81 -32.65
CA LEU A 543 -17.61 21.80 -33.56
C LEU A 543 -16.06 21.85 -33.57
N ILE A 544 -15.50 23.02 -33.33
CA ILE A 544 -14.06 23.28 -33.24
C ILE A 544 -13.44 22.52 -32.07
N GLY A 545 -14.08 22.50 -30.89
CA GLY A 545 -13.57 21.78 -29.72
C GLY A 545 -13.45 20.29 -29.95
N ILE A 546 -14.44 19.68 -30.61
CA ILE A 546 -14.43 18.24 -30.95
C ILE A 546 -13.30 17.93 -31.93
N ALA A 547 -13.13 18.77 -32.95
CA ALA A 547 -12.10 18.60 -33.97
C ALA A 547 -10.69 18.72 -33.34
N LEU A 548 -10.45 19.75 -32.53
CA LEU A 548 -9.19 19.93 -31.82
C LEU A 548 -8.88 18.77 -30.88
N ASN A 549 -9.85 18.32 -30.09
CA ASN A 549 -9.61 17.21 -29.17
C ASN A 549 -9.38 15.88 -29.91
N SER A 550 -10.00 15.69 -31.07
CA SER A 550 -9.75 14.52 -31.93
C SER A 550 -8.31 14.53 -32.47
N VAL A 551 -7.79 15.71 -32.85
CA VAL A 551 -6.40 15.91 -33.27
C VAL A 551 -5.43 15.66 -32.11
N LEU A 552 -5.71 16.18 -30.92
CA LEU A 552 -4.89 15.96 -29.72
C LEU A 552 -4.85 14.49 -29.31
N PHE A 553 -6.01 13.82 -29.27
CA PHE A 553 -6.12 12.39 -29.00
C PHE A 553 -5.27 11.58 -29.98
N TYR A 554 -5.36 11.92 -31.28
CA TYR A 554 -4.56 11.27 -32.31
C TYR A 554 -3.06 11.48 -32.06
N ALA A 555 -2.63 12.72 -31.77
CA ALA A 555 -1.22 13.01 -31.48
C ALA A 555 -0.68 12.18 -30.31
N GLU A 556 -1.45 12.02 -29.25
CA GLU A 556 -1.01 11.28 -28.06
C GLU A 556 -0.94 9.78 -28.29
N VAL A 557 -1.89 9.21 -29.04
CA VAL A 557 -1.82 7.79 -29.44
C VAL A 557 -0.51 7.52 -30.19
N LEU A 558 -0.08 8.46 -31.03
CA LEU A 558 1.18 8.38 -31.77
C LEU A 558 2.40 8.59 -30.87
N LEU A 559 2.37 9.54 -29.94
CA LEU A 559 3.51 9.83 -29.04
C LEU A 559 3.87 8.67 -28.09
N VAL A 560 3.02 7.66 -27.93
CA VAL A 560 3.33 6.47 -27.10
C VAL A 560 4.50 5.66 -27.65
N SER A 561 4.68 5.55 -28.97
CA SER A 561 5.83 4.80 -29.51
C SER A 561 6.19 5.20 -30.94
N LEU A 562 7.49 5.13 -31.25
CA LEU A 562 8.00 5.38 -32.60
C LEU A 562 7.32 4.49 -33.64
N ASN A 563 7.06 3.23 -33.32
CA ASN A 563 6.38 2.29 -34.21
C ASN A 563 4.97 2.76 -34.59
N ARG A 564 4.22 3.38 -33.66
CA ARG A 564 2.91 3.95 -33.95
C ARG A 564 3.00 5.16 -34.87
N ILE A 565 3.99 6.04 -34.65
CA ILE A 565 4.25 7.19 -35.54
C ILE A 565 4.55 6.71 -36.96
N LEU A 566 5.48 5.76 -37.11
CA LEU A 566 5.88 5.21 -38.41
C LEU A 566 4.72 4.50 -39.11
N PHE A 567 3.97 3.68 -38.37
CA PHE A 567 2.80 2.97 -38.91
C PHE A 567 1.72 3.94 -39.39
N ALA A 568 1.37 4.94 -38.57
CA ALA A 568 0.36 5.92 -38.91
C ALA A 568 0.77 6.80 -40.09
N PHE A 569 2.05 7.19 -40.16
CA PHE A 569 2.61 7.91 -41.29
C PHE A 569 2.49 7.07 -42.58
N GLY A 570 2.88 5.79 -42.53
CA GLY A 570 2.72 4.86 -43.64
C GLY A 570 1.25 4.66 -44.07
N LEU A 571 0.34 4.57 -43.09
CA LEU A 571 -1.11 4.45 -43.35
C LEU A 571 -1.65 5.67 -44.11
N TRP A 572 -1.26 6.89 -43.72
CA TRP A 572 -1.68 8.11 -44.40
C TRP A 572 -1.17 8.20 -45.84
N ILE A 573 0.06 7.75 -46.10
CA ILE A 573 0.58 7.64 -47.48
C ILE A 573 -0.33 6.75 -48.32
N ILE A 574 -0.73 5.58 -47.80
CA ILE A 574 -1.63 4.65 -48.50
C ILE A 574 -3.01 5.29 -48.74
N VAL A 575 -3.56 5.99 -47.74
CA VAL A 575 -4.84 6.71 -47.86
C VAL A 575 -4.77 7.76 -48.97
N PHE A 576 -3.74 8.60 -49.00
CA PHE A 576 -3.59 9.60 -50.05
C PHE A 576 -3.30 9.00 -51.43
N CYS A 577 -2.63 7.85 -51.51
CA CYS A 577 -2.50 7.08 -52.76
C CYS A 577 -3.89 6.64 -53.26
N GLY A 578 -4.72 6.09 -52.36
CA GLY A 578 -6.10 5.69 -52.67
C GLY A 578 -6.96 6.86 -53.14
N ILE A 579 -6.89 8.01 -52.46
CA ILE A 579 -7.63 9.22 -52.86
C ILE A 579 -7.17 9.68 -54.25
N THR A 580 -5.86 9.68 -54.50
CA THR A 580 -5.30 10.08 -55.82
C THR A 580 -5.76 9.13 -56.92
N LEU A 581 -5.81 7.82 -56.67
CA LEU A 581 -6.37 6.83 -57.60
C LEU A 581 -7.85 7.10 -57.89
N VAL A 582 -8.65 7.44 -56.87
CA VAL A 582 -10.07 7.77 -57.03
C VAL A 582 -10.25 9.07 -57.82
N VAL A 583 -9.48 10.12 -57.51
CA VAL A 583 -9.52 11.38 -58.28
C VAL A 583 -9.15 11.12 -59.74
N ASN A 584 -8.08 10.37 -60.00
CA ASN A 584 -7.70 10.05 -61.37
C ASN A 584 -8.74 9.17 -62.08
N SER A 585 -9.38 8.21 -61.41
CA SER A 585 -10.41 7.38 -62.05
C SER A 585 -11.70 8.15 -62.38
N LEU A 586 -12.00 9.20 -61.61
CA LEU A 586 -13.16 10.06 -61.83
C LEU A 586 -12.96 11.08 -62.95
N TYR A 587 -11.73 11.58 -63.15
CA TYR A 587 -11.46 12.71 -64.03
C TYR A 587 -10.49 12.43 -65.19
N ALA A 588 -9.69 11.36 -65.15
CA ALA A 588 -8.76 11.00 -66.22
C ALA A 588 -9.41 10.06 -67.24
N THR A 589 -9.04 10.22 -68.51
CA THR A 589 -9.47 9.35 -69.61
C THR A 589 -8.74 8.01 -69.64
N GLU A 590 -7.59 7.89 -68.97
CA GLU A 590 -6.82 6.65 -68.83
C GLU A 590 -6.89 6.14 -67.38
N GLN A 591 -7.25 4.86 -67.22
CA GLN A 591 -7.26 4.22 -65.91
C GLN A 591 -5.83 3.93 -65.45
N LEU A 592 -5.38 4.60 -64.39
CA LEU A 592 -4.16 4.19 -63.68
C LEU A 592 -4.36 2.78 -63.11
N GLY A 593 -3.58 1.82 -63.61
CA GLY A 593 -3.54 0.47 -63.08
C GLY A 593 -2.64 0.33 -61.85
N LEU A 594 -2.73 -0.80 -61.16
CA LEU A 594 -1.87 -1.16 -60.01
C LEU A 594 -0.35 -1.08 -60.31
N ARG A 595 0.05 -1.10 -61.59
CA ARG A 595 1.45 -0.98 -62.02
C ARG A 595 2.06 0.40 -61.70
N GLU A 596 1.25 1.44 -61.55
CA GLU A 596 1.72 2.79 -61.24
C GLU A 596 1.74 3.10 -59.74
N PHE A 597 1.32 2.14 -58.90
CA PHE A 597 1.32 2.28 -57.45
C PHE A 597 2.67 2.72 -56.86
N PRO A 598 3.85 2.23 -57.32
CA PRO A 598 5.14 2.70 -56.80
C PRO A 598 5.41 4.18 -57.08
N VAL A 599 4.98 4.70 -58.23
CA VAL A 599 5.14 6.10 -58.62
C VAL A 599 4.22 6.98 -57.79
N LEU A 600 2.98 6.54 -57.56
CA LEU A 600 2.04 7.22 -56.69
C LEU A 600 2.55 7.26 -55.24
N LEU A 601 3.08 6.15 -54.73
CA LEU A 601 3.66 6.07 -53.39
C LEU A 601 4.81 7.06 -53.22
N ALA A 602 5.73 7.12 -54.18
CA ALA A 602 6.84 8.07 -54.16
C ALA A 602 6.35 9.52 -54.23
N THR A 603 5.31 9.79 -55.02
CA THR A 603 4.69 11.13 -55.14
C THR A 603 4.05 11.57 -53.83
N GLN A 604 3.27 10.69 -53.18
CA GLN A 604 2.63 10.99 -51.89
C GLN A 604 3.66 11.16 -50.78
N LEU A 605 4.70 10.32 -50.74
CA LEU A 605 5.81 10.49 -49.80
C LEU A 605 6.48 11.85 -49.99
N ASN A 606 6.77 12.23 -51.24
CA ASN A 606 7.37 13.53 -51.57
C ASN A 606 6.49 14.70 -51.11
N TRP A 607 5.16 14.63 -51.29
CA TRP A 607 4.25 15.66 -50.80
C TRP A 607 4.18 15.72 -49.27
N MET A 608 4.18 14.58 -48.56
CA MET A 608 4.16 14.58 -47.10
C MET A 608 5.43 15.17 -46.47
N ILE A 609 6.56 15.20 -47.19
CA ILE A 609 7.81 15.82 -46.72
C ILE A 609 8.02 17.26 -47.19
N GLY A 610 6.99 17.91 -47.76
CA GLY A 610 7.07 19.30 -48.22
C GLY A 610 7.49 19.49 -49.68
N GLY A 611 7.52 18.41 -50.47
CA GLY A 611 7.87 18.44 -51.89
C GLY A 611 6.78 19.11 -52.75
N SER A 612 7.21 19.81 -53.80
CA SER A 612 6.32 20.50 -54.72
C SER A 612 5.44 19.55 -55.55
N ALA A 613 4.21 19.98 -55.85
CA ALA A 613 3.26 19.29 -56.73
C ALA A 613 3.69 19.21 -58.20
N ASN A 614 4.81 19.86 -58.58
CA ASN A 614 5.31 19.95 -59.95
C ASN A 614 5.64 18.59 -60.62
N GLY A 615 5.62 17.48 -59.87
CA GLY A 615 5.83 16.13 -60.41
C GLY A 615 4.64 15.51 -61.14
N ILE A 616 3.42 16.05 -61.02
CA ILE A 616 2.22 15.44 -61.61
C ILE A 616 1.94 15.88 -63.05
N SER A 617 2.55 16.96 -63.53
CA SER A 617 2.39 17.42 -64.92
C SER A 617 2.91 16.42 -65.96
N SER A 618 3.58 15.33 -65.54
CA SER A 618 4.02 14.24 -66.42
C SER A 618 2.98 13.13 -66.63
N LEU A 619 1.82 13.14 -65.94
CA LEU A 619 0.81 12.08 -65.99
C LEU A 619 -0.33 12.30 -67.01
N GLY A 620 -0.18 13.27 -67.93
CA GLY A 620 -1.10 13.47 -69.07
C GLY A 620 -1.86 14.80 -69.06
N LYS A 621 -2.75 15.00 -70.05
CA LYS A 621 -3.60 16.19 -70.17
C LYS A 621 -4.67 16.16 -69.08
N SER A 622 -4.43 16.90 -68.00
CA SER A 622 -5.37 17.07 -66.89
C SER A 622 -6.49 18.05 -67.26
N SER A 623 -7.71 17.80 -66.80
CA SER A 623 -8.75 18.83 -66.77
C SER A 623 -8.48 19.83 -65.65
N SER A 624 -8.99 21.06 -65.74
CA SER A 624 -8.84 22.09 -64.69
C SER A 624 -9.34 21.61 -63.33
N ASP A 625 -10.41 20.81 -63.32
CA ASP A 625 -11.03 20.29 -62.10
C ASP A 625 -10.16 19.19 -61.47
N GLN A 626 -9.51 18.36 -62.29
CA GLN A 626 -8.54 17.37 -61.81
C GLN A 626 -7.30 18.04 -61.21
N GLU A 627 -6.80 19.11 -61.81
CA GLU A 627 -5.66 19.87 -61.26
C GLU A 627 -6.01 20.46 -59.90
N LEU A 628 -7.21 21.03 -59.76
CA LEU A 628 -7.69 21.58 -58.48
C LEU A 628 -7.80 20.49 -57.41
N MET A 629 -8.39 19.34 -57.74
CA MET A 629 -8.53 18.23 -56.78
C MET A 629 -7.18 17.65 -56.37
N LEU A 630 -6.26 17.44 -57.31
CA LEU A 630 -4.90 16.97 -57.00
C LEU A 630 -4.11 18.00 -56.17
N ALA A 631 -4.30 19.30 -56.41
CA ALA A 631 -3.73 20.35 -55.57
C ALA A 631 -4.27 20.30 -54.14
N LEU A 632 -5.59 20.09 -53.96
CA LEU A 632 -6.19 19.94 -52.63
C LEU A 632 -5.68 18.69 -51.90
N VAL A 633 -5.53 17.56 -52.60
CA VAL A 633 -4.93 16.34 -52.05
C VAL A 633 -3.47 16.60 -51.63
N SER A 634 -2.69 17.29 -52.46
CA SER A 634 -1.31 17.66 -52.14
C SER A 634 -1.21 18.57 -50.92
N ILE A 635 -2.09 19.58 -50.79
CA ILE A 635 -2.17 20.43 -49.60
C ILE A 635 -2.50 19.60 -48.35
N GLY A 636 -3.49 18.70 -48.45
CA GLY A 636 -3.86 17.79 -47.37
C GLY A 636 -2.70 16.89 -46.94
N ALA A 637 -1.98 16.29 -47.90
CA ALA A 637 -0.81 15.46 -47.65
C ALA A 637 0.32 16.25 -46.97
N ASN A 638 0.58 17.48 -47.41
CA ASN A 638 1.55 18.38 -46.78
C ASN A 638 1.17 18.69 -45.33
N VAL A 639 -0.09 19.06 -45.05
CA VAL A 639 -0.56 19.39 -43.69
C VAL A 639 -0.41 18.18 -42.76
N VAL A 640 -0.87 17.00 -43.20
CA VAL A 640 -0.73 15.76 -42.42
C VAL A 640 0.74 15.40 -42.22
N GLY A 641 1.57 15.58 -43.24
CA GLY A 641 3.02 15.32 -43.19
C GLY A 641 3.75 16.22 -42.19
N VAL A 642 3.53 17.53 -42.25
CA VAL A 642 4.08 18.51 -41.30
C VAL A 642 3.63 18.20 -39.87
N PHE A 643 2.35 17.84 -39.68
CA PHE A 643 1.83 17.47 -38.37
C PHE A 643 2.52 16.22 -37.79
N HIS A 644 2.68 15.15 -38.58
CA HIS A 644 3.41 13.94 -38.15
C HIS A 644 4.89 14.21 -37.89
N PHE A 645 5.52 15.07 -38.68
CA PHE A 645 6.89 15.49 -38.46
C PHE A 645 7.03 16.27 -37.15
N GLY A 646 6.07 17.15 -36.83
CA GLY A 646 6.00 17.84 -35.54
C GLY A 646 5.85 16.87 -34.36
N ILE A 647 5.02 15.83 -34.50
CA ILE A 647 4.89 14.76 -33.51
C ILE A 647 6.21 14.00 -33.35
N LEU A 648 6.88 13.67 -34.46
CA LEU A 648 8.15 12.96 -34.44
C LEU A 648 9.26 13.80 -33.80
N ILE A 649 9.35 15.10 -34.11
CA ILE A 649 10.26 16.03 -33.44
C ILE A 649 9.95 16.09 -31.95
N SER A 650 8.68 16.21 -31.57
CA SER A 650 8.26 16.25 -30.15
C SER A 650 8.63 14.95 -29.44
N TYR A 651 8.50 13.82 -30.11
CA TYR A 651 8.93 12.51 -29.61
C TYR A 651 10.46 12.46 -29.41
N PHE A 652 11.24 12.90 -30.39
CA PHE A 652 12.70 12.97 -30.25
C PHE A 652 13.16 13.98 -29.22
N TYR A 653 12.52 15.14 -29.12
CA TYR A 653 12.80 16.13 -28.09
C TYR A 653 12.50 15.55 -26.70
N SER A 654 11.39 14.84 -26.55
CA SER A 654 11.08 14.09 -25.33
C SER A 654 12.19 13.08 -25.03
N LEU A 655 12.68 12.33 -26.02
CA LEU A 655 13.79 11.38 -25.83
C LEU A 655 15.13 12.05 -25.49
N ILE A 656 15.44 13.21 -26.08
CA ILE A 656 16.72 13.91 -25.91
C ILE A 656 16.75 14.69 -24.60
N SER A 657 15.68 15.40 -24.25
CA SER A 657 15.57 16.15 -22.98
C SER A 657 15.62 15.24 -21.73
N ARG A 658 15.49 13.92 -21.93
CA ARG A 658 15.65 12.89 -20.90
C ARG A 658 17.10 12.44 -20.68
N LYS A 659 18.01 12.75 -21.61
CA LYS A 659 19.45 12.46 -21.47
C LYS A 659 20.17 13.71 -20.99
#